data_AF-A0A128F789-F1
#
_entry.id   AF-A0A128F789-F1
#
_cell.length_a   1.000
_cell.length_b   1.000
_cell.length_c   1.000
_cell.angle_alpha   90.00
_cell.angle_beta   90.00
_cell.angle_gamma   90.00
#
_symmetry.space_group_name_H-M   'P 1'
#
loop_
_entity.id
_entity.type
_entity.pdbx_description
1 polymer ?
#
loop_
_entity_poly.entity_id
_entity_poly.type
_entity_poly.pdbx_seq_one_letter_code
_entity_poly.pdbx_strand_id
1 'polypeptide(L)'
;MAIDISGKTFDPRHNYSELVSMQGRVVSDTPLNEGAAIVDRRFRAEIIDLAGFSGYPAHLPDSFRVEISGGELLIHPGRYYVDGLMAENFGHGEHDFYLPLEELRSSEPVPFDAQPYLPIMEPLELEDGRYLAFLDVWKRPVTFLEDPELIDPAIGVDTSARVQTVWQVKLFAVDDGVTCNTDDEDIEGWEAFTEPSSARLSTRANPASAVDDPCLLPPEGGYRGLENRTYMVAVHDTNEDEVPLLKWSRVNGAFAGRILAQPANNTLTLEQVAKDDYLRFNAGDWAEVTDDVRVLEGNSGTMVQILSVNDATNTVVLANPLGVGEIMLMPASNAANQSIHPILRRWDQSGVVLDTDGNEIVNLDAPGSDGLIPAPEGTFIALEDGVEVAISLEGDAGEYHVSDNWSFITRYADSSVETLTEAPPQAFHHHYCRLAVLDVLGGEFVEPIFQDCRDPIGTAGCCTVVVRPGEDIQAALDSLSPEFGGCVCLKVGVHTIRRALRIRYPNVTLHGESHGAQIRNLSGESAIAVRSDDGSVLTGIHLSTVSFLNRGATEKPEGIISLRTVQDSLVEDCRVLTLDGSVQSINNPAVGLFDCQRVRVSHCQFEGSPIGVWIGDGGEDLTINNNLVRFNAEQLPGLIGVAVTRISGRARIIENDIDGFAQGVVINNQPAGASFSTASHSEVKGNRITLSRMAGELDAIAVESNCAYGTVSENQILLLAEESTGIMVRGVGTLIERNRIQTEEQVETQVAIMIGSDDGELFTGGITAAQNWISGCSGGVIAEQVVGLRIDNNDISGDRGTELAVSATQCTLVSIENNTMVTVTLAVFASECEDVQINSNQIRDDGAAIFCERCVRIDITNNQIANCTHGGIVVLLCIARASIIGNRLNYVGVSGANIFASSIMNVFHLGECHIESNEVLNTGVGQDDVVNQQRTVGIGALYVLEARVESNLVSYSDLLTRERVLEDRALLMQGLMEISFPFGDRRVVFLGYACQVANNKFLGRGADTLVEILSTRLNDMIRVRFERVLFNNNFIEHVGNNDDNIANGATVILNGSQASVMGNHVKSGTFFLPSFDFNGMEGPFIGNVVRGSIINHPEFPAPESGFNTQA
;
A
#
# COMPACT_ATOMS: atom_id res chain seq x y z
N MET A 1 15.25 -33.98 -32.11
CA MET A 1 14.68 -33.94 -33.48
C MET A 1 13.88 -32.69 -33.67
N ALA A 2 13.87 -32.05 -34.84
CA ALA A 2 13.25 -30.73 -34.93
C ALA A 2 11.71 -30.79 -35.16
N ILE A 3 11.01 -29.73 -34.72
CA ILE A 3 9.54 -29.64 -34.69
C ILE A 3 9.10 -28.72 -35.83
N ASP A 4 8.04 -29.08 -36.56
CA ASP A 4 7.45 -28.20 -37.56
C ASP A 4 6.72 -27.03 -36.87
N ILE A 5 7.22 -25.81 -37.07
CA ILE A 5 6.71 -24.59 -36.44
C ILE A 5 6.75 -23.40 -37.41
N SER A 6 5.81 -22.48 -37.27
CA SER A 6 5.69 -21.26 -38.09
C SER A 6 6.76 -20.19 -37.77
N GLY A 7 7.46 -20.33 -36.64
CA GLY A 7 8.53 -19.43 -36.20
C GLY A 7 8.68 -19.37 -34.68
N LYS A 8 9.80 -18.80 -34.22
CA LYS A 8 10.09 -18.46 -32.82
C LYS A 8 10.23 -16.94 -32.70
N THR A 9 9.48 -16.32 -31.79
CA THR A 9 9.46 -14.86 -31.62
C THR A 9 9.89 -14.40 -30.24
N PHE A 10 10.18 -15.33 -29.33
CA PHE A 10 10.54 -15.03 -27.96
C PHE A 10 11.87 -14.27 -27.89
N ASP A 11 11.83 -13.07 -27.31
CA ASP A 11 13.00 -12.27 -26.97
C ASP A 11 12.88 -11.78 -25.53
N PRO A 12 13.78 -12.22 -24.61
CA PRO A 12 13.69 -11.85 -23.20
C PRO A 12 13.80 -10.34 -22.95
N ARG A 13 14.36 -9.56 -23.89
CA ARG A 13 14.52 -8.09 -23.75
C ARG A 13 13.18 -7.34 -23.79
N HIS A 14 12.14 -7.93 -24.39
CA HIS A 14 10.80 -7.34 -24.39
C HIS A 14 10.11 -7.39 -23.03
N ASN A 15 10.58 -8.24 -22.12
CA ASN A 15 10.05 -8.39 -20.75
C ASN A 15 8.53 -8.68 -20.71
N TYR A 16 8.02 -9.49 -21.63
CA TYR A 16 6.64 -9.97 -21.60
C TYR A 16 6.45 -10.99 -20.46
N SER A 17 5.33 -10.90 -19.73
CA SER A 17 5.07 -11.72 -18.54
C SER A 17 4.11 -12.89 -18.77
N GLU A 18 3.24 -12.81 -19.78
CA GLU A 18 2.25 -13.84 -20.12
C GLU A 18 1.75 -13.69 -21.57
N LEU A 19 1.14 -14.76 -22.10
CA LEU A 19 0.43 -14.75 -23.38
C LEU A 19 -1.08 -14.59 -23.14
N VAL A 20 -1.71 -13.60 -23.79
CA VAL A 20 -3.15 -13.38 -23.72
C VAL A 20 -3.82 -13.75 -25.04
N SER A 21 -4.68 -14.77 -25.00
CA SER A 21 -5.53 -15.14 -26.15
C SER A 21 -6.67 -14.13 -26.32
N MET A 22 -6.88 -13.65 -27.55
CA MET A 22 -7.91 -12.67 -27.85
C MET A 22 -9.16 -13.33 -28.46
N GLN A 23 -10.33 -12.99 -27.92
CA GLN A 23 -11.60 -13.50 -28.43
C GLN A 23 -11.80 -13.15 -29.92
N GLY A 24 -12.18 -14.15 -30.73
CA GLY A 24 -12.50 -13.97 -32.15
C GLY A 24 -11.28 -13.79 -33.07
N ARG A 25 -10.06 -13.97 -32.57
CA ARG A 25 -8.81 -13.94 -33.36
C ARG A 25 -8.35 -15.36 -33.70
N VAL A 26 -7.58 -15.47 -34.79
CA VAL A 26 -6.94 -16.73 -35.20
C VAL A 26 -5.84 -17.05 -34.21
N VAL A 27 -5.79 -18.30 -33.75
CA VAL A 27 -4.70 -18.83 -32.94
C VAL A 27 -3.70 -19.49 -33.87
N SER A 28 -2.43 -19.09 -33.78
CA SER A 28 -1.30 -19.76 -34.44
C SER A 28 -0.36 -20.36 -33.39
N ASP A 29 0.50 -21.27 -33.84
CA ASP A 29 1.50 -21.95 -33.00
C ASP A 29 2.60 -20.99 -32.51
N THR A 30 3.03 -20.00 -33.31
CA THR A 30 4.11 -19.07 -32.91
C THR A 30 3.85 -18.35 -31.57
N PRO A 31 2.71 -17.66 -31.34
CA PRO A 31 2.44 -17.04 -30.04
C PRO A 31 2.27 -18.06 -28.90
N LEU A 32 1.74 -19.26 -29.19
CA LEU A 32 1.61 -20.32 -28.18
C LEU A 32 3.00 -20.81 -27.72
N ASN A 33 3.91 -21.02 -28.66
CA ASN A 33 5.30 -21.40 -28.40
C ASN A 33 6.05 -20.28 -27.67
N GLU A 34 5.84 -19.01 -28.05
CA GLU A 34 6.37 -17.85 -27.33
C GLU A 34 5.85 -17.79 -25.90
N GLY A 35 4.55 -18.02 -25.68
CA GLY A 35 3.95 -18.10 -24.35
C GLY A 35 4.59 -19.17 -23.46
N ALA A 36 4.88 -20.35 -24.00
CA ALA A 36 5.59 -21.40 -23.28
C ALA A 36 7.04 -21.00 -22.94
N ALA A 37 7.75 -20.35 -23.87
CA ALA A 37 9.11 -19.87 -23.65
C ALA A 37 9.19 -18.75 -22.59
N ILE A 38 8.20 -17.83 -22.55
CA ILE A 38 8.07 -16.79 -21.52
C ILE A 38 7.99 -17.42 -20.13
N VAL A 39 7.11 -18.40 -19.96
CA VAL A 39 6.89 -19.07 -18.68
C VAL A 39 8.12 -19.86 -18.24
N ASP A 40 8.73 -20.62 -19.16
CA ASP A 40 9.95 -21.38 -18.88
C ASP A 40 11.11 -20.47 -18.45
N ARG A 41 11.39 -19.40 -19.19
CA ARG A 41 12.47 -18.46 -18.87
C ARG A 41 12.24 -17.77 -17.52
N ARG A 42 10.99 -17.49 -17.16
CA ARG A 42 10.64 -16.95 -15.83
C ARG A 42 10.93 -17.97 -14.74
N PHE A 43 10.41 -19.19 -14.85
CA PHE A 43 10.66 -20.22 -13.84
C PHE A 43 12.15 -20.51 -13.66
N ARG A 44 12.92 -20.59 -14.75
CA ARG A 44 14.37 -20.77 -14.65
C ARG A 44 15.06 -19.64 -13.88
N ALA A 45 14.75 -18.38 -14.17
CA ALA A 45 15.32 -17.27 -13.41
C ALA A 45 14.86 -17.25 -11.95
N GLU A 46 13.57 -17.44 -11.70
CA GLU A 46 13.02 -17.50 -10.34
C GLU A 46 13.69 -18.64 -9.54
N ILE A 47 13.94 -19.80 -10.15
CA ILE A 47 14.68 -20.90 -9.53
C ILE A 47 16.13 -20.50 -9.26
N ILE A 48 16.86 -19.95 -10.23
CA ILE A 48 18.25 -19.52 -10.04
C ILE A 48 18.36 -18.49 -8.90
N ASP A 49 17.47 -17.50 -8.88
CA ASP A 49 17.46 -16.43 -7.87
C ASP A 49 17.11 -16.94 -6.46
N LEU A 50 16.31 -18.00 -6.35
CA LEU A 50 15.87 -18.57 -5.06
C LEU A 50 16.75 -19.72 -4.56
N ALA A 51 17.30 -20.52 -5.47
CA ALA A 51 17.95 -21.79 -5.18
C ALA A 51 19.46 -21.80 -5.51
N GLY A 52 19.96 -20.77 -6.20
CA GLY A 52 21.30 -20.76 -6.77
C GLY A 52 21.37 -21.49 -8.12
N PHE A 53 22.58 -21.51 -8.71
CA PHE A 53 22.80 -22.10 -10.03
C PHE A 53 22.68 -23.63 -10.03
N SER A 54 23.04 -24.32 -8.94
CA SER A 54 22.95 -25.78 -8.89
C SER A 54 22.68 -26.32 -7.49
N GLY A 55 21.94 -27.42 -7.39
CA GLY A 55 21.82 -28.18 -6.13
C GLY A 55 20.61 -29.11 -6.04
N TYR A 56 20.46 -29.78 -4.90
CA TYR A 56 19.35 -30.71 -4.61
C TYR A 56 18.43 -30.20 -3.49
N PRO A 57 17.11 -30.46 -3.51
CA PRO A 57 16.25 -30.07 -2.40
C PRO A 57 16.65 -30.72 -1.08
N ALA A 58 16.91 -29.92 -0.04
CA ALA A 58 17.42 -30.38 1.24
C ALA A 58 16.49 -31.36 1.98
N HIS A 59 15.18 -31.32 1.70
CA HIS A 59 14.21 -32.30 2.23
C HIS A 59 14.24 -33.66 1.51
N LEU A 60 15.00 -33.77 0.42
CA LEU A 60 15.28 -35.00 -0.33
C LEU A 60 16.80 -35.20 -0.42
N PRO A 61 17.49 -35.49 0.70
CA PRO A 61 18.95 -35.48 0.77
C PRO A 61 19.65 -36.53 -0.12
N ASP A 62 18.91 -37.58 -0.48
CA ASP A 62 19.41 -38.64 -1.35
C ASP A 62 19.29 -38.31 -2.83
N SER A 63 18.71 -37.16 -3.21
CA SER A 63 18.52 -36.80 -4.62
C SER A 63 19.84 -36.77 -5.39
N PHE A 64 19.95 -37.62 -6.43
CA PHE A 64 21.17 -37.76 -7.24
C PHE A 64 22.44 -38.05 -6.42
N ARG A 65 22.28 -38.60 -5.20
CA ARG A 65 23.42 -39.07 -4.42
C ARG A 65 24.07 -40.22 -5.16
N VAL A 66 25.36 -40.09 -5.40
CA VAL A 66 26.18 -41.18 -5.92
C VAL A 66 26.51 -42.11 -4.74
N GLU A 67 26.42 -43.43 -4.95
CA GLU A 67 26.83 -44.46 -4.00
C GLU A 67 27.60 -45.56 -4.74
N ILE A 68 28.64 -46.12 -4.12
CA ILE A 68 29.34 -47.30 -4.65
C ILE A 68 28.96 -48.48 -3.78
N SER A 69 28.46 -49.56 -4.41
CA SER A 69 28.10 -50.79 -3.70
C SER A 69 28.45 -51.99 -4.56
N GLY A 70 29.20 -52.94 -3.99
CA GLY A 70 29.58 -54.17 -4.71
C GLY A 70 30.45 -53.95 -5.96
N GLY A 71 31.18 -52.83 -6.03
CA GLY A 71 31.99 -52.44 -7.19
C GLY A 71 31.21 -51.70 -8.29
N GLU A 72 29.90 -51.50 -8.12
CA GLU A 72 29.03 -50.78 -9.05
C GLU A 72 28.70 -49.37 -8.55
N LEU A 73 28.49 -48.44 -9.49
CA LEU A 73 28.09 -47.06 -9.23
C LEU A 73 26.57 -46.91 -9.33
N LEU A 74 25.95 -46.41 -8.26
CA LEU A 74 24.51 -46.27 -8.09
C LEU A 74 24.12 -44.80 -7.93
N ILE A 75 23.01 -44.40 -8.55
CA ILE A 75 22.49 -43.02 -8.53
C ILE A 75 21.13 -43.02 -7.85
N HIS A 76 21.03 -42.39 -6.68
CA HIS A 76 19.80 -42.37 -5.89
C HIS A 76 18.69 -41.52 -6.54
N PRO A 77 17.42 -41.93 -6.38
CA PRO A 77 16.27 -41.20 -6.91
C PRO A 77 16.07 -39.84 -6.23
N GLY A 78 15.49 -38.89 -6.96
CA GLY A 78 15.18 -37.55 -6.47
C GLY A 78 15.32 -36.47 -7.54
N ARG A 79 15.48 -35.22 -7.11
CA ARG A 79 15.53 -34.04 -8.00
C ARG A 79 16.81 -33.25 -7.82
N TYR A 80 17.37 -32.76 -8.91
CA TYR A 80 18.52 -31.87 -8.92
C TYR A 80 18.26 -30.71 -9.88
N TYR A 81 18.63 -29.50 -9.50
CA TYR A 81 18.48 -28.30 -10.34
C TYR A 81 19.85 -27.88 -10.85
N VAL A 82 19.95 -27.57 -12.15
CA VAL A 82 21.18 -27.08 -12.81
C VAL A 82 20.79 -25.93 -13.74
N ASP A 83 21.27 -24.72 -13.48
CA ASP A 83 20.93 -23.46 -14.15
C ASP A 83 19.42 -23.27 -14.37
N GLY A 84 18.66 -23.58 -13.32
CA GLY A 84 17.19 -23.50 -13.30
C GLY A 84 16.48 -24.64 -14.03
N LEU A 85 17.18 -25.58 -14.67
CA LEU A 85 16.60 -26.81 -15.21
C LEU A 85 16.44 -27.86 -14.12
N MET A 86 15.28 -28.49 -14.04
CA MET A 86 15.01 -29.58 -13.10
C MET A 86 15.31 -30.94 -13.75
N ALA A 87 16.36 -31.61 -13.28
CA ALA A 87 16.61 -33.03 -13.52
C ALA A 87 15.88 -33.88 -12.48
N GLU A 88 15.19 -34.92 -12.94
CA GLU A 88 14.37 -35.77 -12.08
C GLU A 88 14.62 -37.26 -12.35
N ASN A 89 15.04 -37.97 -11.30
CA ASN A 89 15.29 -39.40 -11.28
C ASN A 89 14.18 -40.11 -10.52
N PHE A 90 13.35 -40.87 -11.24
CA PHE A 90 12.21 -41.61 -10.68
C PHE A 90 12.58 -42.95 -10.02
N GLY A 91 13.86 -43.33 -10.01
CA GLY A 91 14.34 -44.58 -9.39
C GLY A 91 14.15 -45.82 -10.25
N HIS A 92 14.73 -46.93 -9.81
CA HIS A 92 14.71 -48.23 -10.49
C HIS A 92 13.66 -49.19 -9.90
N GLY A 93 13.17 -50.18 -10.63
CA GLY A 93 12.32 -51.24 -10.05
C GLY A 93 10.82 -50.90 -9.94
N GLU A 94 10.13 -51.45 -8.92
CA GLU A 94 8.68 -51.24 -8.76
C GLU A 94 8.38 -49.81 -8.29
N HIS A 95 7.48 -49.13 -9.02
CA HIS A 95 7.10 -47.76 -8.71
C HIS A 95 5.86 -47.72 -7.81
N ASP A 96 5.95 -46.97 -6.73
CA ASP A 96 4.86 -46.70 -5.80
C ASP A 96 4.29 -45.29 -6.00
N PHE A 97 3.01 -45.12 -5.63
CA PHE A 97 2.36 -43.81 -5.71
C PHE A 97 2.90 -42.82 -4.67
N TYR A 98 3.45 -41.71 -5.16
CA TYR A 98 3.94 -40.59 -4.40
C TYR A 98 2.92 -39.45 -4.39
N LEU A 99 2.15 -39.38 -3.30
CA LEU A 99 1.05 -38.43 -3.13
C LEU A 99 1.42 -36.94 -3.36
N PRO A 100 2.55 -36.40 -2.88
CA PRO A 100 2.81 -34.95 -2.95
C PRO A 100 2.85 -34.35 -4.37
N LEU A 101 3.19 -35.15 -5.38
CA LEU A 101 3.14 -34.76 -6.79
C LEU A 101 2.18 -35.61 -7.63
N GLU A 102 1.42 -36.48 -6.96
CA GLU A 102 0.45 -37.40 -7.57
C GLU A 102 1.05 -38.28 -8.68
N GLU A 103 2.28 -38.77 -8.48
CA GLU A 103 3.06 -39.50 -9.49
C GLU A 103 3.54 -40.88 -9.01
N LEU A 104 4.10 -41.69 -9.91
CA LEU A 104 4.71 -42.99 -9.59
C LEU A 104 6.23 -42.85 -9.53
N ARG A 105 6.86 -43.36 -8.47
CA ARG A 105 8.32 -43.38 -8.33
C ARG A 105 8.81 -44.57 -7.50
N SER A 106 10.05 -44.95 -7.69
CA SER A 106 10.74 -45.94 -6.85
C SER A 106 11.77 -45.28 -5.93
N SER A 107 12.03 -45.92 -4.79
CA SER A 107 13.14 -45.57 -3.89
C SER A 107 14.44 -46.33 -4.20
N GLU A 108 14.44 -47.28 -5.15
CA GLU A 108 15.66 -48.01 -5.50
C GLU A 108 16.59 -47.14 -6.37
N PRO A 109 17.90 -47.10 -6.08
CA PRO A 109 18.89 -46.41 -6.91
C PRO A 109 18.98 -46.96 -8.34
N VAL A 110 19.30 -46.11 -9.29
CA VAL A 110 19.53 -46.46 -10.70
C VAL A 110 21.01 -46.83 -10.88
N PRO A 111 21.33 -48.04 -11.37
CA PRO A 111 22.69 -48.38 -11.79
C PRO A 111 23.21 -47.43 -12.88
N PHE A 112 24.49 -47.08 -12.83
CA PHE A 112 25.10 -46.12 -13.78
C PHE A 112 24.90 -46.52 -15.25
N ASP A 113 24.91 -47.81 -15.56
CA ASP A 113 24.70 -48.37 -16.89
C ASP A 113 23.23 -48.56 -17.29
N ALA A 114 22.31 -48.37 -16.35
CA ALA A 114 20.87 -48.47 -16.54
C ALA A 114 20.16 -47.11 -16.53
N GLN A 115 20.91 -46.01 -16.63
CA GLN A 115 20.35 -44.66 -16.70
C GLN A 115 19.41 -44.53 -17.91
N PRO A 116 18.22 -43.92 -17.77
CA PRO A 116 17.20 -43.89 -18.82
C PRO A 116 17.63 -43.13 -20.08
N TYR A 117 18.59 -42.20 -19.95
CA TYR A 117 19.06 -41.36 -21.04
C TYR A 117 20.54 -41.52 -21.35
N LEU A 118 21.23 -42.52 -20.79
CA LEU A 118 22.62 -42.84 -21.14
C LEU A 118 22.65 -44.21 -21.84
N PRO A 119 22.41 -44.27 -23.16
CA PRO A 119 22.40 -45.53 -23.88
C PRO A 119 23.83 -46.08 -24.02
N ILE A 120 24.25 -46.96 -23.10
CA ILE A 120 25.57 -47.60 -23.15
C ILE A 120 25.55 -48.77 -24.13
N MET A 121 26.38 -48.71 -25.18
CA MET A 121 26.52 -49.77 -26.17
C MET A 121 27.69 -50.71 -25.94
N GLU A 122 28.76 -50.24 -25.30
CA GLU A 122 29.93 -51.03 -24.92
C GLU A 122 30.23 -50.87 -23.42
N PRO A 123 30.68 -51.92 -22.72
CA PRO A 123 31.00 -51.82 -21.30
C PRO A 123 32.07 -50.75 -21.07
N LEU A 124 31.86 -49.90 -20.06
CA LEU A 124 32.81 -48.86 -19.68
C LEU A 124 34.15 -49.49 -19.26
N GLU A 125 35.23 -49.24 -20.01
CA GLU A 125 36.59 -49.59 -19.60
C GLU A 125 37.15 -48.49 -18.69
N LEU A 126 37.32 -48.80 -17.41
CA LEU A 126 37.82 -47.85 -16.41
C LEU A 126 39.34 -48.01 -16.23
N GLU A 127 40.10 -46.95 -16.46
CA GLU A 127 41.52 -46.90 -16.08
C GLU A 127 41.67 -46.53 -14.59
N ASP A 128 42.73 -47.03 -13.96
CA ASP A 128 43.07 -46.69 -12.56
C ASP A 128 43.37 -45.19 -12.43
N GLY A 129 42.68 -44.50 -11.53
CA GLY A 129 42.81 -43.06 -11.35
C GLY A 129 41.61 -42.43 -10.64
N ARG A 130 41.61 -41.10 -10.54
CA ARG A 130 40.53 -40.30 -9.95
C ARG A 130 39.59 -39.77 -11.02
N TYR A 131 38.30 -39.78 -10.71
CA TYR A 131 37.24 -39.28 -11.58
C TYR A 131 36.32 -38.31 -10.84
N LEU A 132 35.82 -37.33 -11.58
CA LEU A 132 34.74 -36.45 -11.20
C LEU A 132 33.44 -36.97 -11.83
N ALA A 133 32.50 -37.40 -11.01
CA ALA A 133 31.12 -37.63 -11.43
C ALA A 133 30.39 -36.29 -11.52
N PHE A 134 29.80 -36.02 -12.68
CA PHE A 134 29.05 -34.79 -12.94
C PHE A 134 27.71 -35.11 -13.60
N LEU A 135 26.76 -34.19 -13.43
CA LEU A 135 25.43 -34.20 -14.01
C LEU A 135 25.40 -33.26 -15.22
N ASP A 136 25.02 -33.79 -16.38
CA ASP A 136 24.79 -33.09 -17.63
C ASP A 136 23.28 -32.99 -17.89
N VAL A 137 22.75 -31.78 -17.98
CA VAL A 137 21.31 -31.50 -18.11
C VAL A 137 21.04 -30.58 -19.30
N TRP A 138 20.13 -30.97 -20.18
CA TRP A 138 19.72 -30.13 -21.33
C TRP A 138 18.29 -30.41 -21.77
N LYS A 139 17.80 -29.66 -22.75
CA LYS A 139 16.47 -29.88 -23.34
C LYS A 139 16.57 -30.49 -24.72
N ARG A 140 15.78 -31.53 -24.99
CA ARG A 140 15.59 -32.07 -26.33
C ARG A 140 14.13 -32.05 -26.77
N PRO A 141 13.83 -31.68 -28.02
CA PRO A 141 12.53 -31.93 -28.62
C PRO A 141 12.31 -33.42 -28.90
N VAL A 142 11.09 -33.90 -28.61
CA VAL A 142 10.59 -35.27 -28.74
C VAL A 142 9.32 -35.24 -29.59
N THR A 143 9.28 -36.05 -30.64
CA THR A 143 8.15 -36.21 -31.54
C THR A 143 7.60 -37.64 -31.47
N PHE A 144 6.59 -37.95 -32.26
CA PHE A 144 6.04 -39.31 -32.33
C PHE A 144 7.05 -40.37 -32.83
N LEU A 145 8.16 -39.93 -33.43
CA LEU A 145 9.22 -40.79 -33.93
C LEU A 145 10.03 -41.39 -32.77
N GLU A 146 10.21 -40.66 -31.69
CA GLU A 146 10.83 -41.10 -30.44
C GLU A 146 9.83 -41.69 -29.46
N ASP A 147 8.62 -41.10 -29.39
CA ASP A 147 7.55 -41.57 -28.50
C ASP A 147 6.26 -41.81 -29.29
N PRO A 148 6.02 -43.05 -29.75
CA PRO A 148 4.81 -43.40 -30.49
C PRO A 148 3.49 -43.09 -29.76
N GLU A 149 3.49 -42.92 -28.44
CA GLU A 149 2.28 -42.61 -27.66
C GLU A 149 1.81 -41.15 -27.84
N LEU A 150 2.64 -40.28 -28.43
CA LEU A 150 2.25 -38.91 -28.78
C LEU A 150 1.25 -38.83 -29.95
N ILE A 151 1.00 -39.94 -30.65
CA ILE A 151 -0.08 -40.03 -31.63
C ILE A 151 -1.41 -40.10 -30.87
N ASP A 152 -2.31 -39.15 -31.12
CA ASP A 152 -3.63 -39.17 -30.50
C ASP A 152 -4.43 -40.40 -30.98
N PRO A 153 -4.79 -41.35 -30.09
CA PRO A 153 -5.44 -42.58 -30.51
C PRO A 153 -6.86 -42.38 -31.04
N ALA A 154 -7.51 -41.25 -30.76
CA ALA A 154 -8.86 -40.97 -31.23
C ALA A 154 -8.90 -40.53 -32.70
N ILE A 155 -7.83 -39.88 -33.19
CA ILE A 155 -7.75 -39.33 -34.56
C ILE A 155 -6.59 -39.89 -35.39
N GLY A 156 -5.64 -40.59 -34.77
CA GLY A 156 -4.54 -41.31 -35.43
C GLY A 156 -3.50 -40.40 -36.08
N VAL A 157 -3.33 -39.17 -35.58
CA VAL A 157 -2.37 -38.20 -36.12
C VAL A 157 -1.52 -37.58 -35.01
N ASP A 158 -0.34 -37.11 -35.39
CA ASP A 158 0.54 -36.32 -34.53
C ASP A 158 -0.05 -34.92 -34.32
N THR A 159 -0.27 -34.53 -33.07
CA THR A 159 -0.90 -33.23 -32.75
C THR A 159 0.08 -32.21 -32.19
N SER A 160 1.10 -32.68 -31.48
CA SER A 160 2.05 -31.82 -30.78
C SER A 160 3.33 -32.59 -30.44
N ALA A 161 4.46 -31.88 -30.41
CA ALA A 161 5.72 -32.39 -29.87
C ALA A 161 5.85 -32.06 -28.38
N ARG A 162 6.85 -32.65 -27.71
CA ARG A 162 7.24 -32.31 -26.34
C ARG A 162 8.67 -31.81 -26.32
N VAL A 163 8.99 -31.00 -25.32
CA VAL A 163 10.38 -30.71 -24.96
C VAL A 163 10.65 -31.49 -23.68
N GLN A 164 11.61 -32.40 -23.74
CA GLN A 164 12.02 -33.26 -22.63
C GLN A 164 13.31 -32.72 -22.01
N THR A 165 13.34 -32.60 -20.69
CA THR A 165 14.60 -32.38 -19.95
C THR A 165 15.32 -33.71 -19.82
N VAL A 166 16.53 -33.77 -20.34
CA VAL A 166 17.42 -34.94 -20.30
C VAL A 166 18.42 -34.74 -19.19
N TRP A 167 18.79 -35.82 -18.51
CA TRP A 167 19.88 -35.84 -17.54
C TRP A 167 20.77 -37.06 -17.76
N GLN A 168 22.07 -36.89 -17.63
CA GLN A 168 23.06 -37.97 -17.66
C GLN A 168 24.09 -37.73 -16.56
N VAL A 169 24.42 -38.76 -15.80
CA VAL A 169 25.61 -38.77 -14.95
C VAL A 169 26.76 -39.34 -15.77
N LYS A 170 27.83 -38.55 -15.91
CA LYS A 170 29.04 -38.88 -16.67
C LYS A 170 30.27 -38.79 -15.76
N LEU A 171 31.39 -39.35 -16.24
CA LEU A 171 32.66 -39.36 -15.53
C LEU A 171 33.71 -38.56 -16.32
N PHE A 172 34.47 -37.73 -15.62
CA PHE A 172 35.60 -36.98 -16.16
C PHE A 172 36.87 -37.34 -15.40
N ALA A 173 37.92 -37.78 -16.08
CA ALA A 173 39.20 -38.14 -15.45
C ALA A 173 39.90 -36.88 -14.94
N VAL A 174 40.41 -36.91 -13.70
CA VAL A 174 41.06 -35.76 -13.07
C VAL A 174 42.32 -36.19 -12.32
N ASP A 175 43.21 -35.23 -12.03
CA ASP A 175 44.40 -35.47 -11.22
C ASP A 175 44.05 -35.89 -9.77
N ASP A 176 44.94 -36.67 -9.15
CA ASP A 176 44.84 -37.14 -7.75
C ASP A 176 44.68 -36.01 -6.72
N GLY A 177 45.00 -34.76 -7.09
CA GLY A 177 44.88 -33.58 -6.22
C GLY A 177 43.49 -32.92 -6.23
N VAL A 178 42.61 -33.27 -7.16
CA VAL A 178 41.30 -32.63 -7.33
C VAL A 178 40.32 -33.05 -6.23
N THR A 179 39.62 -32.07 -5.68
CA THR A 179 38.59 -32.20 -4.63
C THR A 179 37.36 -31.38 -5.02
N CYS A 180 36.22 -31.54 -4.33
CA CYS A 180 35.04 -30.71 -4.61
C CYS A 180 35.25 -29.20 -4.31
N ASN A 181 36.32 -28.84 -3.59
CA ASN A 181 36.68 -27.44 -3.30
C ASN A 181 37.67 -26.85 -4.32
N THR A 182 38.12 -27.64 -5.29
CA THR A 182 38.95 -27.13 -6.39
C THR A 182 38.05 -26.26 -7.27
N ASP A 183 38.48 -25.03 -7.56
CA ASP A 183 37.74 -24.15 -8.46
C ASP A 183 37.75 -24.72 -9.87
N ASP A 184 36.70 -24.48 -10.65
CA ASP A 184 36.53 -25.11 -11.98
C ASP A 184 37.66 -24.72 -12.95
N GLU A 185 38.22 -23.51 -12.81
CA GLU A 185 39.38 -23.00 -13.59
C GLU A 185 40.69 -23.77 -13.29
N ASP A 186 40.79 -24.40 -12.11
CA ASP A 186 41.98 -25.13 -11.67
C ASP A 186 41.94 -26.64 -12.05
N ILE A 187 40.84 -27.11 -12.66
CA ILE A 187 40.71 -28.49 -13.14
C ILE A 187 41.12 -28.53 -14.61
N GLU A 188 42.28 -29.14 -14.90
CA GLU A 188 42.82 -29.21 -16.26
C GLU A 188 41.80 -29.81 -17.25
N GLY A 189 41.49 -29.06 -18.31
CA GLY A 189 40.58 -29.48 -19.38
C GLY A 189 39.08 -29.35 -19.06
N TRP A 190 38.68 -29.03 -17.83
CA TRP A 190 37.27 -28.96 -17.43
C TRP A 190 36.54 -27.75 -18.02
N GLU A 191 37.18 -26.57 -18.00
CA GLU A 191 36.60 -25.34 -18.57
C GLU A 191 36.36 -25.50 -20.08
N ALA A 192 37.37 -25.96 -20.83
CA ALA A 192 37.24 -26.24 -22.26
C ALA A 192 36.17 -27.29 -22.58
N PHE A 193 35.94 -28.26 -21.67
CA PHE A 193 34.91 -29.29 -21.85
C PHE A 193 33.48 -28.76 -21.58
N THR A 194 33.33 -27.82 -20.66
CA THR A 194 32.02 -27.30 -20.23
C THR A 194 31.64 -25.96 -20.84
N GLU A 195 32.53 -25.36 -21.64
CA GLU A 195 32.30 -24.08 -22.28
C GLU A 195 31.09 -24.14 -23.24
N PRO A 196 30.17 -23.16 -23.20
CA PRO A 196 29.12 -23.04 -24.19
C PRO A 196 29.69 -22.82 -25.59
N SER A 197 28.99 -23.28 -26.63
CA SER A 197 29.42 -23.04 -28.01
C SER A 197 29.64 -21.56 -28.32
N SER A 198 30.83 -21.29 -28.85
CA SER A 198 31.25 -19.98 -29.33
C SER A 198 30.70 -19.63 -30.72
N ALA A 199 30.02 -20.58 -31.38
CA ALA A 199 29.48 -20.38 -32.72
C ALA A 199 28.43 -19.24 -32.76
N ARG A 200 28.50 -18.38 -33.79
CA ARG A 200 27.58 -17.26 -34.01
C ARG A 200 27.07 -17.30 -35.45
N LEU A 201 25.76 -17.13 -35.64
CA LEU A 201 25.15 -17.10 -36.97
C LEU A 201 24.58 -15.72 -37.29
N SER A 202 24.89 -15.23 -38.49
CA SER A 202 24.35 -14.01 -39.07
C SER A 202 23.52 -14.35 -40.31
N THR A 203 22.33 -13.76 -40.46
CA THR A 203 21.43 -14.01 -41.59
C THR A 203 21.01 -12.71 -42.26
N ARG A 204 20.80 -12.73 -43.58
CA ARG A 204 20.30 -11.56 -44.31
C ARG A 204 19.57 -11.95 -45.59
N ALA A 205 18.83 -10.98 -46.12
CA ALA A 205 18.27 -11.06 -47.46
C ALA A 205 19.23 -10.43 -48.48
N ASN A 206 19.61 -11.18 -49.52
CA ASN A 206 20.37 -10.69 -50.66
C ASN A 206 19.67 -11.04 -51.99
N PRO A 207 19.04 -10.06 -52.66
CA PRO A 207 18.31 -10.32 -53.89
C PRO A 207 19.22 -10.67 -55.07
N ALA A 208 20.54 -10.42 -55.02
CA ALA A 208 21.46 -10.77 -56.09
C ALA A 208 21.81 -12.27 -56.13
N SER A 209 21.59 -12.99 -55.03
CA SER A 209 21.97 -14.39 -54.84
C SER A 209 20.84 -15.37 -55.21
N ALA A 210 19.69 -14.88 -55.66
CA ALA A 210 18.58 -15.70 -56.10
C ALA A 210 18.72 -16.09 -57.58
N VAL A 211 18.47 -17.37 -57.90
CA VAL A 211 18.49 -17.88 -59.28
C VAL A 211 17.43 -17.14 -60.12
N ASP A 212 17.82 -16.56 -61.25
CA ASP A 212 16.93 -15.79 -62.11
C ASP A 212 15.94 -16.69 -62.88
N ASP A 213 14.70 -16.81 -62.39
CA ASP A 213 13.56 -17.22 -63.22
C ASP A 213 12.97 -15.99 -63.93
N PRO A 214 13.09 -15.88 -65.27
CA PRO A 214 12.60 -14.75 -66.04
C PRO A 214 11.07 -14.56 -66.03
N CYS A 215 10.31 -15.45 -65.39
CA CYS A 215 8.85 -15.35 -65.24
C CYS A 215 8.40 -14.70 -63.92
N LEU A 216 9.30 -14.46 -62.97
CA LEU A 216 9.01 -13.82 -61.68
C LEU A 216 9.31 -12.32 -61.76
N LEU A 217 8.31 -11.48 -61.44
CA LEU A 217 8.51 -10.03 -61.30
C LEU A 217 9.50 -9.78 -60.15
N PRO A 218 10.58 -8.99 -60.32
CA PRO A 218 11.51 -8.70 -59.25
C PRO A 218 10.76 -7.97 -58.12
N PRO A 219 10.68 -8.54 -56.90
CA PRO A 219 10.10 -7.84 -55.76
C PRO A 219 10.98 -6.62 -55.41
N GLU A 220 10.39 -5.55 -54.86
CA GLU A 220 11.18 -4.45 -54.29
C GLU A 220 11.93 -4.85 -52.99
N GLY A 221 11.74 -6.08 -52.50
CA GLY A 221 12.37 -6.65 -51.29
C GLY A 221 13.38 -7.79 -51.55
N GLY A 222 13.98 -8.32 -50.48
CA GLY A 222 15.16 -9.21 -50.57
C GLY A 222 14.87 -10.71 -50.72
N TYR A 223 13.79 -11.25 -50.14
CA TYR A 223 13.38 -12.65 -50.27
C TYR A 223 12.46 -12.87 -51.48
N ARG A 224 12.76 -13.88 -52.31
CA ARG A 224 12.04 -14.18 -53.57
C ARG A 224 11.13 -15.41 -53.52
N GLY A 225 11.12 -16.17 -52.42
CA GLY A 225 10.29 -17.38 -52.30
C GLY A 225 8.81 -17.06 -52.17
N LEU A 226 7.92 -17.93 -52.67
CA LEU A 226 6.47 -17.71 -52.73
C LEU A 226 5.72 -18.08 -51.43
N GLU A 227 6.42 -18.56 -50.41
CA GLU A 227 5.84 -19.14 -49.19
C GLU A 227 6.53 -18.57 -47.94
N ASN A 228 5.82 -18.62 -46.81
CA ASN A 228 6.43 -18.39 -45.50
C ASN A 228 7.17 -19.66 -45.07
N ARG A 229 8.43 -19.52 -44.65
CA ARG A 229 9.27 -20.66 -44.23
C ARG A 229 9.91 -20.39 -42.87
N THR A 230 10.25 -21.47 -42.18
CA THR A 230 11.08 -21.46 -40.96
C THR A 230 12.32 -22.28 -41.28
N TYR A 231 13.43 -21.59 -41.55
CA TYR A 231 14.69 -22.27 -41.86
C TYR A 231 15.31 -22.81 -40.58
N MET A 232 16.03 -23.93 -40.70
CA MET A 232 17.00 -24.38 -39.70
C MET A 232 18.34 -24.57 -40.39
N VAL A 233 19.39 -23.97 -39.83
CA VAL A 233 20.79 -24.22 -40.21
C VAL A 233 21.46 -24.88 -39.02
N ALA A 234 22.19 -25.96 -39.25
CA ALA A 234 22.86 -26.72 -38.21
C ALA A 234 24.30 -27.07 -38.59
N VAL A 235 25.19 -27.09 -37.61
CA VAL A 235 26.52 -27.66 -37.72
C VAL A 235 26.39 -29.18 -37.69
N HIS A 236 26.91 -29.84 -38.72
CA HIS A 236 26.97 -31.28 -38.81
C HIS A 236 28.25 -31.83 -38.19
N ASP A 237 29.40 -31.26 -38.58
CA ASP A 237 30.74 -31.64 -38.13
C ASP A 237 31.75 -30.54 -38.52
N THR A 238 33.04 -30.73 -38.24
CA THR A 238 34.15 -29.92 -38.74
C THR A 238 35.03 -30.75 -39.67
N ASN A 239 35.64 -30.12 -40.68
CA ASN A 239 36.58 -30.80 -41.58
C ASN A 239 38.02 -30.82 -41.02
N GLU A 240 38.97 -31.39 -41.76
CA GLU A 240 40.39 -31.47 -41.35
C GLU A 240 41.05 -30.10 -41.09
N ASP A 241 40.50 -29.02 -41.65
CA ASP A 241 40.97 -27.64 -41.47
C ASP A 241 40.14 -26.88 -40.40
N GLU A 242 39.38 -27.59 -39.57
CA GLU A 242 38.49 -27.05 -38.50
C GLU A 242 37.37 -26.13 -39.03
N VAL A 243 37.07 -26.18 -40.34
CA VAL A 243 35.97 -25.44 -40.96
C VAL A 243 34.65 -26.16 -40.68
N PRO A 244 33.59 -25.45 -40.22
CA PRO A 244 32.31 -26.07 -39.93
C PRO A 244 31.60 -26.50 -41.21
N LEU A 245 31.03 -27.70 -41.17
CA LEU A 245 30.21 -28.29 -42.21
C LEU A 245 28.74 -28.09 -41.86
N LEU A 246 28.03 -27.30 -42.66
CA LEU A 246 26.64 -26.93 -42.43
C LEU A 246 25.66 -27.82 -43.20
N LYS A 247 24.48 -27.98 -42.61
CA LYS A 247 23.27 -28.56 -43.23
C LYS A 247 22.08 -27.66 -42.95
N TRP A 248 21.10 -27.64 -43.86
CA TRP A 248 19.94 -26.77 -43.68
C TRP A 248 18.63 -27.35 -44.23
N SER A 249 17.52 -26.88 -43.66
CA SER A 249 16.17 -27.23 -44.07
C SER A 249 15.25 -26.02 -44.08
N ARG A 250 14.30 -25.98 -45.02
CA ARG A 250 13.29 -24.91 -45.15
C ARG A 250 12.06 -25.11 -44.27
N VAL A 251 11.91 -26.30 -43.68
CA VAL A 251 10.80 -26.69 -42.78
C VAL A 251 11.33 -27.06 -41.40
N ASN A 252 12.31 -26.30 -40.92
CA ASN A 252 12.93 -26.47 -39.61
C ASN A 252 13.44 -27.90 -39.33
N GLY A 253 13.85 -28.68 -40.35
CA GLY A 253 14.31 -30.07 -40.16
C GLY A 253 13.26 -31.05 -39.63
N ALA A 254 11.97 -30.73 -39.78
CA ALA A 254 10.87 -31.48 -39.19
C ALA A 254 10.49 -32.76 -39.94
N PHE A 255 10.80 -32.86 -41.24
CA PHE A 255 10.42 -34.03 -42.03
C PHE A 255 11.43 -35.18 -41.84
N ALA A 256 10.98 -36.24 -41.17
CA ALA A 256 11.74 -37.46 -40.96
C ALA A 256 10.84 -38.71 -40.99
N GLY A 257 11.41 -39.85 -41.38
CA GLY A 257 10.73 -41.14 -41.42
C GLY A 257 11.46 -42.19 -40.57
N ARG A 258 10.71 -42.98 -39.79
CA ARG A 258 11.26 -44.08 -38.99
C ARG A 258 11.79 -45.18 -39.90
N ILE A 259 13.01 -45.64 -39.63
CA ILE A 259 13.65 -46.74 -40.36
C ILE A 259 13.23 -48.05 -39.71
N LEU A 260 12.53 -48.91 -40.47
CA LEU A 260 12.08 -50.22 -40.00
C LEU A 260 13.09 -51.33 -40.29
N ALA A 261 13.77 -51.24 -41.44
CA ALA A 261 14.72 -52.27 -41.88
C ALA A 261 15.73 -51.71 -42.89
N GLN A 262 16.85 -52.43 -43.03
CA GLN A 262 17.85 -52.24 -44.07
C GLN A 262 17.97 -53.54 -44.91
N PRO A 263 17.09 -53.76 -45.91
CA PRO A 263 17.10 -54.98 -46.72
C PRO A 263 18.38 -55.21 -47.52
N ALA A 264 19.09 -54.14 -47.86
CA ALA A 264 20.38 -54.15 -48.55
C ALA A 264 21.22 -52.96 -48.08
N ASN A 265 22.53 -52.99 -48.30
CA ASN A 265 23.44 -51.93 -47.85
C ASN A 265 23.08 -50.53 -48.37
N ASN A 266 22.36 -50.41 -49.49
CA ASN A 266 21.90 -49.15 -50.07
C ASN A 266 20.36 -48.98 -50.05
N THR A 267 19.62 -49.82 -49.33
CA THR A 267 18.14 -49.77 -49.35
C THR A 267 17.60 -49.74 -47.93
N LEU A 268 16.72 -48.77 -47.65
CA LEU A 268 16.04 -48.59 -46.38
C LEU A 268 14.53 -48.78 -46.56
N THR A 269 13.90 -49.51 -45.65
CA THR A 269 12.44 -49.56 -45.52
C THR A 269 12.04 -48.60 -44.42
N LEU A 270 11.19 -47.63 -44.75
CA LEU A 270 10.63 -46.66 -43.80
C LEU A 270 9.21 -47.05 -43.42
N GLU A 271 8.73 -46.52 -42.29
CA GLU A 271 7.32 -46.59 -41.92
C GLU A 271 6.45 -45.86 -42.94
N GLN A 272 6.88 -44.67 -43.35
CA GLN A 272 6.24 -43.84 -44.37
C GLN A 272 7.28 -43.02 -45.13
N VAL A 273 7.20 -42.99 -46.46
CA VAL A 273 8.10 -42.19 -47.32
C VAL A 273 7.52 -40.83 -47.74
N ALA A 274 6.21 -40.63 -47.55
CA ALA A 274 5.48 -39.42 -47.91
C ALA A 274 4.26 -39.24 -47.01
N LYS A 275 4.12 -38.08 -46.36
CA LYS A 275 2.90 -37.67 -45.63
C LYS A 275 1.84 -37.14 -46.62
N ASP A 276 2.27 -36.34 -47.58
CA ASP A 276 1.50 -35.83 -48.71
C ASP A 276 2.41 -35.53 -49.93
N ASP A 277 1.89 -34.84 -50.95
CA ASP A 277 2.64 -34.50 -52.17
C ASP A 277 3.80 -33.51 -51.93
N TYR A 278 3.80 -32.75 -50.82
CA TYR A 278 4.80 -31.74 -50.47
C TYR A 278 5.79 -32.26 -49.41
N LEU A 279 5.31 -32.96 -48.38
CA LEU A 279 6.11 -33.56 -47.30
C LEU A 279 6.44 -35.02 -47.64
N ARG A 280 7.43 -35.21 -48.53
CA ARG A 280 7.91 -36.52 -49.00
C ARG A 280 9.40 -36.57 -49.27
N PHE A 281 9.96 -37.77 -49.31
CA PHE A 281 11.29 -37.98 -49.89
C PHE A 281 11.20 -38.04 -51.41
N ASN A 282 12.16 -37.43 -52.10
CA ASN A 282 12.32 -37.45 -53.55
C ASN A 282 13.72 -37.96 -53.94
N ALA A 283 13.85 -38.38 -55.21
CA ALA A 283 15.16 -38.65 -55.78
C ALA A 283 15.98 -37.36 -55.89
N GLY A 284 17.24 -37.40 -55.43
CA GLY A 284 18.14 -36.26 -55.35
C GLY A 284 18.23 -35.63 -53.96
N ASP A 285 17.25 -35.86 -53.09
CA ASP A 285 17.23 -35.27 -51.75
C ASP A 285 18.40 -35.77 -50.90
N TRP A 286 18.99 -34.86 -50.13
CA TRP A 286 19.93 -35.18 -49.07
C TRP A 286 19.19 -35.50 -47.77
N ALA A 287 19.66 -36.51 -47.05
CA ALA A 287 19.07 -36.96 -45.80
C ALA A 287 20.14 -37.43 -44.81
N GLU A 288 19.81 -37.40 -43.53
CA GLU A 288 20.68 -37.84 -42.43
C GLU A 288 20.07 -39.06 -41.76
N VAL A 289 20.86 -40.13 -41.64
CA VAL A 289 20.55 -41.31 -40.83
C VAL A 289 21.04 -41.06 -39.41
N THR A 290 20.14 -41.12 -38.43
CA THR A 290 20.47 -40.93 -37.02
C THR A 290 19.56 -41.78 -36.13
N ASP A 291 19.89 -41.88 -34.85
CA ASP A 291 19.15 -42.61 -33.82
C ASP A 291 19.28 -41.88 -32.48
N ASP A 292 18.58 -42.38 -31.45
CA ASP A 292 18.61 -41.80 -30.11
C ASP A 292 20.00 -41.85 -29.45
N VAL A 293 20.81 -42.86 -29.77
CA VAL A 293 22.14 -43.03 -29.18
C VAL A 293 23.05 -41.90 -29.63
N ARG A 294 23.16 -41.70 -30.95
CA ARG A 294 23.97 -40.62 -31.52
C ARG A 294 23.52 -39.25 -31.02
N VAL A 295 22.22 -39.02 -30.94
CA VAL A 295 21.66 -37.75 -30.44
C VAL A 295 21.98 -37.52 -28.96
N LEU A 296 21.92 -38.56 -28.12
CA LEU A 296 22.20 -38.46 -26.69
C LEU A 296 23.70 -38.41 -26.36
N GLU A 297 24.56 -38.87 -27.26
CA GLU A 297 26.01 -38.77 -27.16
C GLU A 297 26.58 -37.50 -27.80
N GLY A 298 25.77 -36.75 -28.56
CA GLY A 298 26.23 -35.56 -29.29
C GLY A 298 26.97 -35.88 -30.60
N ASN A 299 26.82 -37.09 -31.13
CA ASN A 299 27.46 -37.54 -32.37
C ASN A 299 26.65 -37.13 -33.61
N SER A 300 27.36 -36.84 -34.71
CA SER A 300 26.75 -36.54 -36.00
C SER A 300 26.11 -37.79 -36.63
N GLY A 301 25.06 -37.59 -37.43
CA GLY A 301 24.44 -38.66 -38.20
C GLY A 301 25.18 -38.94 -39.51
N THR A 302 24.75 -39.96 -40.25
CA THR A 302 25.35 -40.29 -41.55
C THR A 302 24.61 -39.58 -42.67
N MET A 303 25.28 -38.67 -43.38
CA MET A 303 24.69 -38.01 -44.56
C MET A 303 24.61 -38.96 -45.76
N VAL A 304 23.45 -39.01 -46.40
CA VAL A 304 23.14 -39.87 -47.55
C VAL A 304 22.31 -39.14 -48.59
N GLN A 305 22.50 -39.49 -49.87
CA GLN A 305 21.68 -39.01 -50.97
C GLN A 305 20.69 -40.07 -51.43
N ILE A 306 19.45 -39.67 -51.67
CA ILE A 306 18.38 -40.55 -52.14
C ILE A 306 18.46 -40.71 -53.66
N LEU A 307 18.64 -41.94 -54.15
CA LEU A 307 18.63 -42.27 -55.57
C LEU A 307 17.21 -42.42 -56.12
N SER A 308 16.33 -43.10 -55.38
CA SER A 308 14.94 -43.31 -55.78
C SER A 308 14.06 -43.68 -54.60
N VAL A 309 12.77 -43.35 -54.69
CA VAL A 309 11.75 -43.65 -53.68
C VAL A 309 10.65 -44.50 -54.31
N ASN A 310 10.17 -45.51 -53.58
CA ASN A 310 9.05 -46.35 -53.99
C ASN A 310 7.92 -46.29 -52.97
N ASP A 311 6.87 -45.57 -53.34
CA ASP A 311 5.68 -45.31 -52.51
C ASP A 311 4.88 -46.58 -52.21
N ALA A 312 4.88 -47.58 -53.11
CA ALA A 312 4.09 -48.80 -52.92
C ALA A 312 4.69 -49.72 -51.84
N THR A 313 6.00 -49.59 -51.57
CA THR A 313 6.73 -50.44 -50.62
C THR A 313 7.32 -49.66 -49.45
N ASN A 314 7.13 -48.34 -49.40
CA ASN A 314 7.78 -47.43 -48.44
C ASN A 314 9.31 -47.64 -48.37
N THR A 315 9.95 -47.83 -49.52
CA THR A 315 11.40 -48.05 -49.57
C THR A 315 12.14 -46.90 -50.25
N VAL A 316 13.29 -46.55 -49.70
CA VAL A 316 14.22 -45.57 -50.24
C VAL A 316 15.51 -46.29 -50.65
N VAL A 317 15.98 -46.02 -51.87
CA VAL A 317 17.28 -46.50 -52.36
C VAL A 317 18.26 -45.34 -52.30
N LEU A 318 19.41 -45.56 -51.68
CA LEU A 318 20.49 -44.59 -51.51
C LEU A 318 21.46 -44.66 -52.70
N ALA A 319 22.04 -43.52 -53.07
CA ALA A 319 23.01 -43.42 -54.15
C ALA A 319 24.30 -44.18 -53.83
N ASN A 320 24.77 -44.05 -52.59
CA ASN A 320 25.94 -44.77 -52.06
C ASN A 320 25.48 -45.81 -51.01
N PRO A 321 26.13 -46.99 -50.95
CA PRO A 321 25.85 -47.95 -49.90
C PRO A 321 26.33 -47.44 -48.54
N LEU A 322 25.54 -47.70 -47.48
CA LEU A 322 25.91 -47.42 -46.10
C LEU A 322 27.08 -48.30 -45.65
N GLY A 323 27.94 -47.72 -44.80
CA GLY A 323 28.97 -48.45 -44.07
C GLY A 323 28.39 -49.50 -43.11
N VAL A 324 29.25 -50.41 -42.66
CA VAL A 324 28.87 -51.38 -41.62
C VAL A 324 28.75 -50.63 -40.29
N GLY A 325 27.63 -50.80 -39.59
CA GLY A 325 27.40 -50.17 -38.29
C GLY A 325 26.66 -48.83 -38.34
N GLU A 326 26.43 -48.27 -39.54
CA GLU A 326 25.71 -46.99 -39.69
C GLU A 326 24.27 -47.03 -39.20
N ILE A 327 23.65 -48.22 -39.20
CA ILE A 327 22.35 -48.50 -38.59
C ILE A 327 22.52 -49.72 -37.71
N MET A 328 22.07 -49.63 -36.46
CA MET A 328 22.05 -50.78 -35.57
C MET A 328 20.88 -51.69 -35.92
N LEU A 329 21.20 -52.88 -36.43
CA LEU A 329 20.22 -53.91 -36.78
C LEU A 329 20.05 -54.90 -35.63
N MET A 330 18.88 -55.51 -35.52
CA MET A 330 18.69 -56.63 -34.59
C MET A 330 19.61 -57.81 -34.98
N PRO A 331 20.13 -58.58 -34.01
CA PRO A 331 21.04 -59.69 -34.30
C PRO A 331 20.44 -60.68 -35.33
N ALA A 332 21.24 -61.00 -36.36
CA ALA A 332 20.86 -61.91 -37.46
C ALA A 332 19.59 -61.51 -38.23
N SER A 333 19.23 -60.23 -38.24
CA SER A 333 18.07 -59.67 -38.95
C SER A 333 18.48 -58.50 -39.84
N ASN A 334 17.61 -58.15 -40.78
CA ASN A 334 17.67 -56.88 -41.51
C ASN A 334 16.79 -55.79 -40.87
N ALA A 335 16.04 -56.12 -39.81
CA ALA A 335 15.24 -55.16 -39.06
C ALA A 335 16.14 -54.24 -38.24
N ALA A 336 15.85 -52.94 -38.27
CA ALA A 336 16.55 -51.95 -37.46
C ALA A 336 16.10 -52.06 -36.00
N ASN A 337 17.01 -51.80 -35.05
CA ASN A 337 16.69 -51.85 -33.63
C ASN A 337 15.73 -50.71 -33.28
N GLN A 338 14.45 -51.04 -33.07
CA GLN A 338 13.43 -50.02 -32.81
C GLN A 338 13.52 -49.41 -31.40
N SER A 339 14.31 -49.98 -30.48
CA SER A 339 14.46 -49.44 -29.11
C SER A 339 15.26 -48.14 -29.05
N ILE A 340 15.98 -47.80 -30.13
CA ILE A 340 16.79 -46.58 -30.25
C ILE A 340 16.24 -45.62 -31.33
N HIS A 341 15.04 -45.89 -31.83
CA HIS A 341 14.30 -45.04 -32.77
C HIS A 341 15.13 -44.52 -33.97
N PRO A 342 15.66 -45.41 -34.84
CA PRO A 342 16.43 -45.00 -36.00
C PRO A 342 15.53 -44.26 -37.01
N ILE A 343 15.99 -43.11 -37.48
CA ILE A 343 15.26 -42.25 -38.42
C ILE A 343 16.11 -41.82 -39.61
N LEU A 344 15.42 -41.47 -40.69
CA LEU A 344 15.97 -40.77 -41.84
C LEU A 344 15.36 -39.37 -41.88
N ARG A 345 16.16 -38.31 -41.68
CA ARG A 345 15.72 -36.90 -41.73
C ARG A 345 16.09 -36.26 -43.07
N ARG A 346 15.16 -35.54 -43.70
CA ARG A 346 15.43 -34.81 -44.96
C ARG A 346 16.06 -33.45 -44.70
N TRP A 347 16.97 -33.05 -45.58
CA TRP A 347 17.58 -31.72 -45.68
C TRP A 347 17.36 -31.15 -47.09
N ASP A 348 17.17 -29.84 -47.19
CA ASP A 348 16.67 -29.21 -48.43
C ASP A 348 17.81 -28.60 -49.29
N GLN A 349 19.07 -28.86 -48.91
CA GLN A 349 20.27 -28.45 -49.66
C GLN A 349 20.42 -29.22 -50.98
N SER A 350 20.84 -28.54 -52.04
CA SER A 350 21.11 -29.12 -53.37
C SER A 350 21.91 -28.17 -54.26
N GLY A 351 22.42 -28.66 -55.39
CA GLY A 351 23.00 -27.81 -56.42
C GLY A 351 24.34 -27.16 -56.07
N VAL A 352 24.68 -26.10 -56.80
CA VAL A 352 25.90 -25.31 -56.60
C VAL A 352 25.64 -24.23 -55.56
N VAL A 353 26.41 -24.26 -54.47
CA VAL A 353 26.38 -23.28 -53.39
C VAL A 353 27.42 -22.19 -53.67
N LEU A 354 27.00 -20.93 -53.58
CA LEU A 354 27.81 -19.76 -53.94
C LEU A 354 28.05 -18.85 -52.72
N ASP A 355 29.14 -18.11 -52.74
CA ASP A 355 29.36 -16.95 -51.86
C ASP A 355 28.64 -15.68 -52.39
N THR A 356 28.67 -14.59 -51.61
CA THR A 356 28.10 -13.29 -51.99
C THR A 356 28.66 -12.71 -53.29
N ASP A 357 29.92 -13.01 -53.63
CA ASP A 357 30.59 -12.50 -54.83
C ASP A 357 30.31 -13.39 -56.07
N GLY A 358 29.56 -14.48 -55.90
CA GLY A 358 29.18 -15.42 -56.95
C GLY A 358 30.24 -16.51 -57.23
N ASN A 359 31.21 -16.72 -56.34
CA ASN A 359 32.16 -17.82 -56.44
C ASN A 359 31.55 -19.11 -55.90
N GLU A 360 31.90 -20.24 -56.52
CA GLU A 360 31.47 -21.57 -56.08
C GLU A 360 32.20 -22.00 -54.80
N ILE A 361 31.44 -22.29 -53.75
CA ILE A 361 31.93 -22.87 -52.48
C ILE A 361 31.97 -24.40 -52.61
N VAL A 362 30.84 -25.00 -52.99
CA VAL A 362 30.69 -26.45 -53.18
C VAL A 362 29.58 -26.75 -54.17
N ASN A 363 29.70 -27.84 -54.92
CA ASN A 363 28.62 -28.38 -55.74
C ASN A 363 28.12 -29.70 -55.13
N LEU A 364 26.94 -29.66 -54.52
CA LEU A 364 26.31 -30.78 -53.83
C LEU A 364 25.76 -31.84 -54.79
N ASP A 365 25.61 -31.53 -56.08
CA ASP A 365 25.17 -32.48 -57.11
C ASP A 365 26.36 -33.17 -57.80
N ALA A 366 27.60 -32.78 -57.45
CA ALA A 366 28.80 -33.37 -58.04
C ALA A 366 28.99 -34.82 -57.57
N PRO A 367 29.43 -35.74 -58.45
CA PRO A 367 29.73 -37.12 -58.05
C PRO A 367 30.81 -37.16 -56.95
N GLY A 368 30.49 -37.78 -55.82
CA GLY A 368 31.39 -37.89 -54.67
C GLY A 368 31.25 -36.79 -53.61
N SER A 369 30.27 -35.89 -53.75
CA SER A 369 29.86 -35.00 -52.66
C SER A 369 29.37 -35.82 -51.45
N ASP A 370 29.66 -35.33 -50.25
CA ASP A 370 29.13 -35.79 -48.96
C ASP A 370 27.81 -35.09 -48.59
N GLY A 371 27.38 -34.14 -49.43
CA GLY A 371 26.18 -33.38 -49.24
C GLY A 371 26.29 -32.31 -48.16
N LEU A 372 27.49 -31.95 -47.67
CA LEU A 372 27.70 -30.94 -46.63
C LEU A 372 28.24 -29.63 -47.20
N ILE A 373 27.95 -28.52 -46.53
CA ILE A 373 28.35 -27.18 -46.99
C ILE A 373 29.50 -26.66 -46.11
N PRO A 374 30.75 -26.59 -46.60
CA PRO A 374 31.82 -25.96 -45.84
C PRO A 374 31.57 -24.46 -45.74
N ALA A 375 31.65 -23.93 -44.52
CA ALA A 375 31.36 -22.53 -44.24
C ALA A 375 32.57 -21.79 -43.66
N PRO A 376 33.37 -21.13 -44.52
CA PRO A 376 34.48 -20.31 -44.04
C PRO A 376 33.98 -19.17 -43.15
N GLU A 377 34.77 -18.86 -42.12
CA GLU A 377 34.39 -17.90 -41.09
C GLU A 377 34.00 -16.53 -41.67
N GLY A 378 32.86 -16.00 -41.21
CA GLY A 378 32.30 -14.71 -41.61
C GLY A 378 31.86 -14.60 -43.08
N THR A 379 31.95 -15.68 -43.85
CA THR A 379 31.58 -15.68 -45.28
C THR A 379 30.10 -15.96 -45.44
N PHE A 380 29.38 -15.09 -46.14
CA PHE A 380 27.96 -15.29 -46.43
C PHE A 380 27.78 -16.28 -47.58
N ILE A 381 26.99 -17.32 -47.30
CA ILE A 381 26.67 -18.45 -48.15
C ILE A 381 25.20 -18.35 -48.58
N ALA A 382 24.94 -18.46 -49.87
CA ALA A 382 23.58 -18.47 -50.40
C ALA A 382 22.92 -19.84 -50.15
N LEU A 383 21.75 -19.85 -49.50
CA LEU A 383 20.95 -21.07 -49.30
C LEU A 383 19.97 -21.28 -50.47
N GLU A 384 18.95 -20.42 -50.57
CA GLU A 384 17.98 -20.37 -51.68
C GLU A 384 17.21 -19.05 -51.66
N ASP A 385 16.53 -18.70 -52.77
CA ASP A 385 15.52 -17.61 -52.83
C ASP A 385 15.96 -16.24 -52.26
N GLY A 386 17.26 -15.94 -52.27
CA GLY A 386 17.83 -14.70 -51.73
C GLY A 386 18.12 -14.72 -50.22
N VAL A 387 18.11 -15.90 -49.59
CA VAL A 387 18.51 -16.11 -48.19
C VAL A 387 20.01 -16.39 -48.13
N GLU A 388 20.74 -15.63 -47.32
CA GLU A 388 22.16 -15.85 -47.04
C GLU A 388 22.43 -15.99 -45.55
N VAL A 389 23.40 -16.84 -45.20
CA VAL A 389 23.86 -17.07 -43.83
C VAL A 389 25.39 -17.03 -43.75
N ALA A 390 25.92 -16.53 -42.65
CA ALA A 390 27.35 -16.59 -42.32
C ALA A 390 27.51 -17.12 -40.90
N ILE A 391 28.56 -17.90 -40.67
CA ILE A 391 28.92 -18.43 -39.36
C ILE A 391 30.30 -17.91 -38.94
N SER A 392 30.46 -17.61 -37.66
CA SER A 392 31.66 -17.03 -37.04
C SER A 392 31.85 -17.59 -35.63
N LEU A 393 33.03 -17.40 -35.05
CA LEU A 393 33.27 -17.66 -33.63
C LEU A 393 33.22 -16.35 -32.84
N GLU A 394 32.70 -16.39 -31.62
CA GLU A 394 32.66 -15.23 -30.75
C GLU A 394 34.09 -14.79 -30.38
N GLY A 395 34.47 -13.57 -30.81
CA GLY A 395 35.79 -13.02 -30.50
C GLY A 395 36.95 -13.72 -31.21
N ASP A 396 36.68 -14.44 -32.30
CA ASP A 396 37.65 -15.23 -33.08
C ASP A 396 38.31 -16.36 -32.23
N ALA A 397 37.59 -16.91 -31.25
CA ALA A 397 38.07 -17.96 -30.34
C ALA A 397 36.98 -19.00 -30.01
N GLY A 398 37.40 -20.23 -29.71
CA GLY A 398 36.52 -21.36 -29.32
C GLY A 398 36.36 -22.41 -30.43
N GLU A 399 35.46 -23.37 -30.22
CA GLU A 399 35.18 -24.47 -31.15
C GLU A 399 33.70 -24.49 -31.60
N TYR A 400 33.45 -25.09 -32.78
CA TYR A 400 32.10 -25.36 -33.28
C TYR A 400 31.58 -26.69 -32.73
N HIS A 401 30.39 -26.69 -32.11
CA HIS A 401 29.84 -27.93 -31.55
C HIS A 401 28.88 -28.59 -32.55
N VAL A 402 28.96 -29.92 -32.64
CA VAL A 402 28.03 -30.73 -33.44
C VAL A 402 26.60 -30.48 -32.96
N SER A 403 25.66 -30.35 -33.90
CA SER A 403 24.24 -30.09 -33.65
C SER A 403 23.88 -28.67 -33.17
N ASP A 404 24.85 -27.76 -33.04
CA ASP A 404 24.56 -26.33 -32.94
C ASP A 404 23.65 -25.92 -34.09
N ASN A 405 22.54 -25.27 -33.77
CA ASN A 405 21.58 -24.87 -34.79
C ASN A 405 20.88 -23.56 -34.47
N TRP A 406 20.39 -22.95 -35.53
CA TRP A 406 19.66 -21.71 -35.52
C TRP A 406 18.41 -21.87 -36.38
N SER A 407 17.31 -21.28 -35.92
CA SER A 407 16.10 -21.15 -36.70
C SER A 407 15.75 -19.69 -36.92
N PHE A 408 15.31 -19.36 -38.14
CA PHE A 408 14.89 -18.01 -38.52
C PHE A 408 13.80 -18.07 -39.59
N ILE A 409 12.95 -17.04 -39.61
CA ILE A 409 11.79 -17.00 -40.50
C ILE A 409 12.01 -16.18 -41.77
N THR A 410 11.29 -16.55 -42.81
CA THR A 410 11.07 -15.71 -44.00
C THR A 410 9.58 -15.47 -44.19
N ARG A 411 9.25 -14.31 -44.74
CA ARG A 411 7.86 -13.92 -44.99
C ARG A 411 7.70 -13.46 -46.43
N TYR A 412 6.79 -14.13 -47.16
CA TYR A 412 6.48 -13.78 -48.55
C TYR A 412 5.77 -12.42 -48.63
N ALA A 413 4.90 -12.11 -47.67
CA ALA A 413 4.04 -10.93 -47.70
C ALA A 413 4.81 -9.59 -47.76
N ASP A 414 6.01 -9.53 -47.19
CA ASP A 414 6.87 -8.35 -47.16
C ASP A 414 8.29 -8.62 -47.71
N SER A 415 8.50 -9.79 -48.33
CA SER A 415 9.80 -10.23 -48.89
C SER A 415 10.95 -10.11 -47.88
N SER A 416 10.69 -10.40 -46.60
CA SER A 416 11.68 -10.30 -45.52
C SER A 416 12.35 -11.63 -45.17
N VAL A 417 13.62 -11.53 -44.76
CA VAL A 417 14.38 -12.56 -44.05
C VAL A 417 14.65 -12.01 -42.66
N GLU A 418 14.32 -12.77 -41.62
CA GLU A 418 14.68 -12.42 -40.25
C GLU A 418 16.21 -12.28 -40.15
N THR A 419 16.65 -11.14 -39.64
CA THR A 419 18.07 -10.79 -39.54
C THR A 419 18.59 -11.21 -38.17
N LEU A 420 19.40 -12.26 -38.15
CA LEU A 420 20.26 -12.64 -37.04
C LEU A 420 21.59 -11.88 -37.19
N THR A 421 22.14 -11.43 -36.09
CA THR A 421 23.42 -10.72 -36.05
C THR A 421 24.25 -11.34 -34.96
N GLU A 422 25.26 -12.13 -35.35
CA GLU A 422 26.11 -12.88 -34.45
C GLU A 422 25.30 -13.59 -33.36
N ALA A 423 24.23 -14.29 -33.76
CA ALA A 423 23.31 -14.91 -32.79
C ALA A 423 23.91 -16.22 -32.27
N PRO A 424 23.87 -16.50 -30.96
CA PRO A 424 24.29 -17.80 -30.42
C PRO A 424 23.34 -18.92 -30.90
N PRO A 425 23.78 -20.19 -30.88
CA PRO A 425 22.93 -21.33 -31.20
C PRO A 425 21.69 -21.35 -30.29
N GLN A 426 20.57 -21.83 -30.83
CA GLN A 426 19.27 -21.81 -30.15
C GLN A 426 18.91 -23.14 -29.47
N ALA A 427 19.70 -24.19 -29.66
CA ALA A 427 19.36 -25.54 -29.25
C ALA A 427 20.43 -26.17 -28.36
N PHE A 428 19.99 -27.12 -27.53
CA PHE A 428 20.82 -28.06 -26.76
C PHE A 428 21.95 -27.42 -25.95
N HIS A 429 21.68 -26.31 -25.26
CA HIS A 429 22.62 -25.85 -24.24
C HIS A 429 22.68 -26.88 -23.12
N HIS A 430 23.85 -27.50 -22.99
CA HIS A 430 24.19 -28.39 -21.90
C HIS A 430 24.55 -27.59 -20.66
N HIS A 431 24.08 -28.05 -19.52
CA HIS A 431 24.30 -27.44 -18.22
C HIS A 431 24.91 -28.49 -17.29
N TYR A 432 26.03 -28.14 -16.66
CA TYR A 432 26.86 -29.10 -15.92
C TYR A 432 26.88 -28.80 -14.43
N CYS A 433 26.88 -29.84 -13.60
CA CYS A 433 27.10 -29.71 -12.15
C CYS A 433 27.88 -30.91 -11.60
N ARG A 434 28.80 -30.66 -10.67
CA ARG A 434 29.57 -31.71 -9.99
C ARG A 434 28.69 -32.46 -9.00
N LEU A 435 28.81 -33.79 -8.94
CA LEU A 435 28.08 -34.65 -8.00
C LEU A 435 29.01 -35.28 -6.97
N ALA A 436 30.13 -35.86 -7.39
CA ALA A 436 31.06 -36.52 -6.48
C ALA A 436 32.46 -36.70 -7.09
N VAL A 437 33.47 -36.86 -6.24
CA VAL A 437 34.80 -37.34 -6.62
C VAL A 437 34.95 -38.79 -6.18
N LEU A 438 35.46 -39.65 -7.07
CA LEU A 438 35.59 -41.09 -6.87
C LEU A 438 36.93 -41.62 -7.38
N ASP A 439 37.41 -42.70 -6.76
CA ASP A 439 38.66 -43.37 -7.14
C ASP A 439 38.36 -44.74 -7.78
N VAL A 440 39.14 -45.11 -8.80
CA VAL A 440 39.09 -46.41 -9.50
C VAL A 440 40.43 -47.13 -9.29
N LEU A 441 40.36 -48.42 -8.91
CA LEU A 441 41.54 -49.29 -8.78
C LEU A 441 41.25 -50.70 -9.29
N GLY A 442 42.13 -51.24 -10.14
CA GLY A 442 41.96 -52.54 -10.77
C GLY A 442 40.77 -52.59 -11.75
N GLY A 443 40.34 -51.45 -12.29
CA GLY A 443 39.14 -51.34 -13.13
C GLY A 443 37.80 -51.42 -12.38
N GLU A 444 37.80 -51.31 -11.04
CA GLU A 444 36.59 -51.30 -10.20
C GLU A 444 36.51 -50.00 -9.37
N PHE A 445 35.28 -49.53 -9.11
CA PHE A 445 35.03 -48.36 -8.24
C PHE A 445 35.34 -48.69 -6.77
N VAL A 446 36.05 -47.79 -6.08
CA VAL A 446 36.49 -48.00 -4.69
C VAL A 446 35.52 -47.39 -3.69
N GLU A 447 35.04 -48.19 -2.71
CA GLU A 447 34.24 -47.67 -1.59
C GLU A 447 35.12 -47.21 -0.40
N PRO A 448 34.73 -46.16 0.35
CA PRO A 448 33.62 -45.23 0.09
C PRO A 448 33.99 -44.18 -0.97
N ILE A 449 32.98 -43.48 -1.50
CA ILE A 449 33.18 -42.30 -2.35
C ILE A 449 34.13 -41.32 -1.66
N PHE A 450 35.09 -40.78 -2.43
CA PHE A 450 36.13 -39.91 -1.92
C PHE A 450 35.54 -38.60 -1.37
N GLN A 451 34.66 -37.95 -2.13
CA GLN A 451 33.95 -36.74 -1.68
C GLN A 451 32.60 -36.56 -2.39
N ASP A 452 31.58 -36.12 -1.66
CA ASP A 452 30.28 -35.68 -2.20
C ASP A 452 30.36 -34.17 -2.51
N CYS A 453 30.09 -33.78 -3.76
CA CYS A 453 30.18 -32.41 -4.26
C CYS A 453 28.81 -31.74 -4.37
N ARG A 454 27.73 -32.40 -3.97
CA ARG A 454 26.37 -31.88 -4.14
C ARG A 454 26.05 -30.79 -3.12
N ASP A 455 25.40 -29.73 -3.59
CA ASP A 455 24.96 -28.62 -2.74
C ASP A 455 23.46 -28.71 -2.43
N PRO A 456 23.04 -28.58 -1.15
CA PRO A 456 21.63 -28.57 -0.80
C PRO A 456 20.98 -27.20 -1.08
N ILE A 457 19.87 -27.23 -1.81
CA ILE A 457 18.89 -26.15 -1.99
C ILE A 457 17.87 -26.17 -0.86
N GLY A 458 17.54 -25.02 -0.28
CA GLY A 458 16.52 -24.95 0.77
C GLY A 458 16.99 -25.46 2.14
N THR A 459 18.28 -25.75 2.31
CA THR A 459 18.97 -25.50 3.60
C THR A 459 18.91 -24.01 3.94
N ALA A 460 18.81 -23.18 2.88
CA ALA A 460 18.28 -21.85 2.91
C ALA A 460 16.73 -21.82 3.04
N GLY A 461 16.18 -22.11 4.22
CA GLY A 461 15.47 -20.97 4.82
C GLY A 461 16.59 -19.96 5.03
N CYS A 462 16.46 -18.70 4.59
CA CYS A 462 17.44 -17.60 4.48
C CYS A 462 18.61 -17.49 5.51
N CYS A 463 19.14 -18.56 6.09
CA CYS A 463 19.62 -18.72 7.46
C CYS A 463 21.03 -19.32 7.41
N THR A 464 22.02 -18.45 7.55
CA THR A 464 23.43 -18.79 7.77
C THR A 464 23.61 -19.84 8.88
N VAL A 465 22.79 -19.79 9.93
CA VAL A 465 22.82 -20.76 11.02
C VAL A 465 21.39 -21.14 11.43
N VAL A 466 21.14 -22.44 11.58
CA VAL A 466 19.86 -22.96 12.09
C VAL A 466 20.05 -23.43 13.53
N VAL A 467 19.18 -22.99 14.44
CA VAL A 467 19.24 -23.30 15.86
C VAL A 467 17.98 -24.06 16.28
N ARG A 468 18.16 -25.23 16.90
CA ARG A 468 17.10 -26.08 17.45
C ARG A 468 16.95 -25.86 18.96
N PRO A 469 15.77 -26.16 19.54
CA PRO A 469 15.57 -26.04 20.98
C PRO A 469 16.62 -26.83 21.78
N GLY A 470 17.36 -26.13 22.65
CA GLY A 470 18.44 -26.69 23.46
C GLY A 470 19.84 -26.30 23.00
N GLU A 471 19.99 -25.82 21.76
CA GLU A 471 21.22 -25.23 21.24
C GLU A 471 21.37 -23.75 21.68
N ASP A 472 22.59 -23.22 21.67
CA ASP A 472 22.86 -21.85 22.12
C ASP A 472 22.68 -20.84 20.97
N ILE A 473 21.60 -20.05 21.03
CA ILE A 473 21.31 -18.99 20.06
C ILE A 473 22.43 -17.93 20.02
N GLN A 474 23.06 -17.62 21.16
CA GLN A 474 24.13 -16.61 21.18
C GLN A 474 25.36 -17.12 20.41
N ALA A 475 25.67 -18.40 20.50
CA ALA A 475 26.77 -18.98 19.74
C ALA A 475 26.53 -18.88 18.22
N ALA A 476 25.28 -19.05 17.78
CA ALA A 476 24.89 -18.87 16.38
C ALA A 476 24.98 -17.42 15.91
N LEU A 477 24.57 -16.46 16.75
CA LEU A 477 24.75 -15.03 16.46
C LEU A 477 26.23 -14.64 16.41
N ASP A 478 27.05 -15.20 17.31
CA ASP A 478 28.48 -14.92 17.40
C ASP A 478 29.28 -15.54 16.24
N SER A 479 28.75 -16.57 15.56
CA SER A 479 29.38 -17.18 14.39
C SER A 479 29.10 -16.46 13.07
N LEU A 480 28.21 -15.46 13.07
CA LEU A 480 27.94 -14.66 11.87
C LEU A 480 29.14 -13.80 11.48
N SER A 481 29.27 -13.49 10.19
CA SER A 481 30.33 -12.62 9.70
C SER A 481 30.19 -11.21 10.28
N PRO A 482 31.23 -10.64 10.90
CA PRO A 482 31.21 -9.25 11.33
C PRO A 482 31.03 -8.24 10.20
N GLU A 483 31.44 -8.59 8.97
CA GLU A 483 31.41 -7.70 7.79
C GLU A 483 30.11 -7.82 7.00
N PHE A 484 29.65 -9.06 6.76
CA PHE A 484 28.50 -9.34 5.90
C PHE A 484 27.21 -9.66 6.67
N GLY A 485 27.30 -9.89 7.97
CA GLY A 485 26.17 -10.32 8.79
C GLY A 485 25.75 -11.75 8.45
N GLY A 486 24.45 -11.96 8.37
CA GLY A 486 23.85 -13.26 8.08
C GLY A 486 22.53 -13.44 8.81
N CYS A 487 22.00 -14.65 8.77
CA CYS A 487 20.67 -14.93 9.31
C CYS A 487 20.69 -16.16 10.22
N VAL A 488 20.06 -16.02 11.38
CA VAL A 488 19.90 -17.09 12.35
C VAL A 488 18.44 -17.49 12.37
N CYS A 489 18.17 -18.78 12.16
CA CYS A 489 16.81 -19.29 12.16
C CYS A 489 16.53 -20.25 13.27
N LEU A 490 15.48 -19.91 14.02
CA LEU A 490 15.01 -20.70 15.14
C LEU A 490 13.98 -21.70 14.65
N LYS A 491 14.30 -22.99 14.81
CA LYS A 491 13.31 -24.05 14.61
C LYS A 491 12.21 -23.97 15.65
N VAL A 492 11.02 -24.45 15.28
CA VAL A 492 9.85 -24.50 16.18
C VAL A 492 10.19 -25.18 17.51
N GLY A 493 9.76 -24.57 18.61
CA GLY A 493 9.98 -25.05 19.97
C GLY A 493 10.45 -23.94 20.91
N VAL A 494 10.69 -24.29 22.18
CA VAL A 494 11.03 -23.34 23.24
C VAL A 494 12.54 -23.25 23.42
N HIS A 495 13.12 -22.12 23.04
CA HIS A 495 14.51 -21.75 23.24
C HIS A 495 14.65 -20.95 24.53
N THR A 496 15.28 -21.52 25.55
CA THR A 496 15.36 -20.85 26.86
C THR A 496 16.67 -20.09 26.99
N ILE A 497 16.57 -18.78 27.20
CA ILE A 497 17.73 -17.92 27.43
C ILE A 497 17.81 -17.51 28.91
N ARG A 498 19.03 -17.45 29.44
CA ARG A 498 19.33 -17.01 30.83
C ARG A 498 20.15 -15.72 30.88
N ARG A 499 20.48 -15.16 29.71
CA ARG A 499 21.16 -13.90 29.46
C ARG A 499 20.54 -13.26 28.22
N ALA A 500 20.61 -11.93 28.08
CA ALA A 500 20.15 -11.26 26.86
C ALA A 500 20.91 -11.76 25.62
N LEU A 501 20.20 -11.95 24.51
CA LEU A 501 20.84 -12.22 23.20
C LEU A 501 21.34 -10.90 22.61
N ARG A 502 22.62 -10.85 22.25
CA ARG A 502 23.28 -9.65 21.74
C ARG A 502 23.53 -9.76 20.25
N ILE A 503 22.94 -8.84 19.49
CA ILE A 503 23.22 -8.66 18.05
C ILE A 503 24.19 -7.48 17.93
N ARG A 504 25.41 -7.77 17.47
CA ARG A 504 26.56 -6.85 17.48
C ARG A 504 27.07 -6.46 16.10
N TYR A 505 26.61 -7.15 15.06
CA TYR A 505 27.04 -6.96 13.68
C TYR A 505 25.89 -6.39 12.83
N PRO A 506 26.19 -5.64 11.76
CA PRO A 506 25.18 -5.18 10.81
C PRO A 506 24.64 -6.35 9.95
N ASN A 507 23.55 -6.12 9.23
CA ASN A 507 22.94 -7.04 8.27
C ASN A 507 22.57 -8.40 8.90
N VAL A 508 22.09 -8.37 10.15
CA VAL A 508 21.69 -9.58 10.89
C VAL A 508 20.18 -9.76 10.84
N THR A 509 19.75 -10.93 10.38
CA THR A 509 18.35 -11.37 10.49
C THR A 509 18.22 -12.44 11.57
N LEU A 510 17.26 -12.30 12.48
CA LEU A 510 16.85 -13.35 13.40
C LEU A 510 15.40 -13.72 13.08
N HIS A 511 15.20 -14.92 12.55
CA HIS A 511 13.93 -15.36 12.02
C HIS A 511 13.42 -16.62 12.75
N GLY A 512 12.14 -16.65 13.08
CA GLY A 512 11.46 -17.84 13.56
C GLY A 512 10.82 -18.60 12.40
N GLU A 513 11.07 -19.91 12.28
CA GLU A 513 10.42 -20.77 11.26
C GLU A 513 8.88 -20.65 11.27
N SER A 514 8.32 -20.35 12.43
CA SER A 514 6.96 -19.84 12.61
C SER A 514 6.85 -19.18 13.98
N HIS A 515 5.67 -18.64 14.32
CA HIS A 515 5.33 -18.21 15.68
C HIS A 515 5.46 -19.31 16.76
N GLY A 516 5.66 -20.58 16.35
CA GLY A 516 6.02 -21.68 17.24
C GLY A 516 7.48 -21.67 17.72
N ALA A 517 8.37 -20.87 17.10
CA ALA A 517 9.71 -20.59 17.60
C ALA A 517 9.64 -19.57 18.73
N GLN A 518 9.78 -20.07 19.97
CA GLN A 518 9.55 -19.28 21.17
C GLN A 518 10.85 -19.05 21.94
N ILE A 519 11.25 -17.79 22.11
CA ILE A 519 12.34 -17.41 23.01
C ILE A 519 11.75 -17.18 24.40
N ARG A 520 12.06 -18.07 25.33
CA ARG A 520 11.68 -17.92 26.74
C ARG A 520 12.79 -17.23 27.50
N ASN A 521 12.56 -15.97 27.87
CA ASN A 521 13.51 -15.14 28.60
C ASN A 521 13.39 -15.33 30.11
N LEU A 522 14.48 -15.81 30.74
CA LEU A 522 14.63 -15.97 32.19
C LEU A 522 15.77 -15.09 32.77
N SER A 523 16.34 -14.18 31.98
CA SER A 523 17.58 -13.46 32.31
C SER A 523 17.42 -12.30 33.31
N GLY A 524 16.22 -11.73 33.44
CA GLY A 524 16.04 -10.45 34.13
C GLY A 524 16.58 -9.24 33.33
N GLU A 525 16.97 -9.45 32.08
CA GLU A 525 17.42 -8.42 31.12
C GLU A 525 16.49 -8.45 29.87
N SER A 526 16.79 -7.62 28.85
CA SER A 526 16.15 -7.73 27.53
C SER A 526 16.29 -9.13 26.96
N ALA A 527 15.31 -9.59 26.18
CA ALA A 527 15.43 -10.84 25.44
C ALA A 527 16.41 -10.68 24.27
N ILE A 528 16.28 -9.58 23.53
CA ILE A 528 17.18 -9.16 22.45
C ILE A 528 17.72 -7.77 22.76
N ALA A 529 19.04 -7.60 22.67
CA ALA A 529 19.73 -6.33 22.73
C ALA A 529 20.57 -6.13 21.47
N VAL A 530 20.18 -5.17 20.64
CA VAL A 530 20.87 -4.81 19.39
C VAL A 530 21.70 -3.55 19.64
N ARG A 531 23.02 -3.70 19.62
CA ARG A 531 23.97 -2.61 19.84
C ARG A 531 25.38 -3.05 19.44
N SER A 532 26.13 -2.17 18.78
CA SER A 532 27.57 -2.41 18.56
C SER A 532 28.39 -2.29 19.86
N ASP A 533 29.44 -3.09 19.99
CA ASP A 533 30.38 -3.06 21.12
C ASP A 533 31.19 -1.74 21.17
N ASP A 534 31.46 -1.12 20.01
CA ASP A 534 32.21 0.15 19.90
C ASP A 534 31.32 1.40 19.83
N GLY A 535 30.00 1.22 19.79
CA GLY A 535 29.02 2.30 19.66
C GLY A 535 28.80 2.80 18.23
N SER A 536 29.31 2.11 17.20
CA SER A 536 28.97 2.37 15.80
C SER A 536 27.50 2.04 15.49
N VAL A 537 27.00 2.65 14.41
CA VAL A 537 25.64 2.45 13.92
C VAL A 537 25.51 1.09 13.27
N LEU A 538 24.52 0.30 13.69
CA LEU A 538 24.17 -0.95 13.04
C LEU A 538 23.05 -0.73 12.01
N THR A 539 23.20 -1.29 10.81
CA THR A 539 22.21 -1.22 9.73
C THR A 539 21.67 -2.60 9.38
N GLY A 540 20.48 -2.69 8.80
CA GLY A 540 19.97 -3.94 8.23
C GLY A 540 19.65 -5.02 9.26
N ILE A 541 19.16 -4.62 10.43
CA ILE A 541 18.74 -5.56 11.48
C ILE A 541 17.28 -5.94 11.25
N HIS A 542 17.02 -7.23 11.13
CA HIS A 542 15.69 -7.74 10.88
C HIS A 542 15.29 -8.80 11.90
N LEU A 543 14.23 -8.55 12.66
CA LEU A 543 13.61 -9.53 13.57
C LEU A 543 12.25 -9.92 13.01
N SER A 544 12.05 -11.19 12.67
CA SER A 544 10.81 -11.65 12.04
C SER A 544 10.25 -12.96 12.61
N THR A 545 8.93 -12.99 12.83
CA THR A 545 8.19 -14.23 13.14
C THR A 545 8.60 -14.93 14.45
N VAL A 546 9.22 -14.21 15.39
CA VAL A 546 9.65 -14.76 16.69
C VAL A 546 8.65 -14.43 17.79
N SER A 547 8.38 -15.42 18.65
CA SER A 547 7.56 -15.24 19.85
C SER A 547 8.43 -15.15 21.11
N PHE A 548 8.34 -14.06 21.85
CA PHE A 548 9.09 -13.79 23.06
C PHE A 548 8.20 -14.00 24.28
N LEU A 549 8.56 -14.97 25.12
CA LEU A 549 7.90 -15.25 26.38
C LEU A 549 8.76 -14.69 27.52
N ASN A 550 8.39 -13.52 28.04
CA ASN A 550 9.16 -12.84 29.06
C ASN A 550 8.65 -13.16 30.49
N ARG A 551 9.55 -13.66 31.35
CA ARG A 551 9.31 -13.86 32.79
C ARG A 551 10.28 -13.06 33.69
N GLY A 552 11.30 -12.45 33.11
CA GLY A 552 12.26 -11.63 33.87
C GLY A 552 11.70 -10.24 34.16
N ALA A 553 11.87 -9.76 35.40
CA ALA A 553 11.78 -8.35 35.72
C ALA A 553 13.06 -7.66 35.25
N THR A 554 12.96 -6.70 34.35
CA THR A 554 14.09 -5.94 33.80
C THR A 554 14.37 -4.71 34.65
N GLU A 555 15.61 -4.53 35.10
CA GLU A 555 15.98 -3.47 36.05
C GLU A 555 15.92 -2.04 35.46
N LYS A 556 15.81 -1.87 34.14
CA LYS A 556 15.77 -0.57 33.45
C LYS A 556 14.87 -0.60 32.19
N PRO A 557 14.32 0.54 31.76
CA PRO A 557 13.57 0.63 30.50
C PRO A 557 14.55 0.51 29.32
N GLU A 558 14.81 -0.71 28.86
CA GLU A 558 15.53 -0.98 27.61
C GLU A 558 14.64 -1.65 26.56
N GLY A 559 13.52 -2.25 26.97
CA GLY A 559 12.64 -3.03 26.12
C GLY A 559 12.94 -4.52 26.19
N ILE A 560 11.92 -5.37 26.04
CA ILE A 560 12.13 -6.81 25.85
C ILE A 560 12.92 -7.06 24.55
N ILE A 561 12.58 -6.29 23.52
CA ILE A 561 13.39 -6.11 22.31
C ILE A 561 13.97 -4.69 22.37
N SER A 562 15.29 -4.56 22.45
CA SER A 562 15.97 -3.27 22.53
C SER A 562 16.85 -3.03 21.30
N LEU A 563 16.61 -1.94 20.59
CA LEU A 563 17.47 -1.44 19.51
C LEU A 563 18.07 -0.10 19.93
N ARG A 564 19.40 -0.01 19.90
CA ARG A 564 20.12 1.23 20.23
C ARG A 564 21.12 1.59 19.14
N THR A 565 21.02 2.81 18.61
CA THR A 565 21.91 3.33 17.55
C THR A 565 21.83 2.43 16.30
N VAL A 566 20.59 2.20 15.83
CA VAL A 566 20.27 1.30 14.71
C VAL A 566 19.59 2.07 13.58
N GLN A 567 19.91 1.72 12.33
CA GLN A 567 19.32 2.31 11.13
C GLN A 567 18.79 1.28 10.13
N ASP A 568 17.86 1.67 9.26
CA ASP A 568 17.37 0.85 8.13
C ASP A 568 17.03 -0.58 8.55
N SER A 569 16.16 -0.70 9.55
CA SER A 569 15.91 -1.96 10.27
C SER A 569 14.43 -2.19 10.52
N LEU A 570 14.07 -3.44 10.75
CA LEU A 570 12.69 -3.90 10.79
C LEU A 570 12.46 -4.89 11.94
N VAL A 571 11.38 -4.69 12.67
CA VAL A 571 10.81 -5.68 13.59
C VAL A 571 9.41 -5.99 13.07
N GLU A 572 9.21 -7.20 12.54
CA GLU A 572 7.94 -7.59 11.93
C GLU A 572 7.40 -8.93 12.41
N ASP A 573 6.08 -9.08 12.44
CA ASP A 573 5.41 -10.35 12.77
C ASP A 573 5.89 -10.99 14.08
N CYS A 574 6.36 -10.18 15.04
CA CYS A 574 6.87 -10.65 16.31
C CYS A 574 5.78 -10.59 17.38
N ARG A 575 5.84 -11.52 18.34
CA ARG A 575 4.93 -11.54 19.49
C ARG A 575 5.71 -11.37 20.77
N VAL A 576 5.27 -10.50 21.66
CA VAL A 576 5.84 -10.35 23.00
C VAL A 576 4.74 -10.60 24.02
N LEU A 577 4.91 -11.65 24.82
CA LEU A 577 4.01 -12.01 25.91
C LEU A 577 4.74 -11.97 27.24
N THR A 578 4.30 -11.09 28.14
CA THR A 578 4.83 -10.98 29.51
C THR A 578 3.91 -11.72 30.48
N LEU A 579 4.42 -12.76 31.16
CA LEU A 579 3.60 -13.71 31.92
C LEU A 579 3.43 -13.39 33.42
N ASP A 580 4.32 -12.60 34.02
CA ASP A 580 4.37 -12.43 35.47
C ASP A 580 3.92 -11.02 35.88
N GLY A 581 2.65 -10.91 36.27
CA GLY A 581 2.02 -9.73 36.88
C GLY A 581 2.44 -9.50 38.34
N SER A 582 3.75 -9.41 38.62
CA SER A 582 4.21 -8.75 39.85
C SER A 582 4.56 -7.30 39.51
N VAL A 583 3.85 -6.40 40.16
CA VAL A 583 3.76 -4.94 40.00
C VAL A 583 5.09 -4.19 40.28
N GLN A 584 6.26 -4.80 40.04
CA GLN A 584 7.56 -4.21 40.42
C GLN A 584 8.46 -3.80 39.24
N SER A 585 8.18 -4.19 37.99
CA SER A 585 8.94 -3.71 36.82
C SER A 585 8.17 -2.60 36.11
N ILE A 586 8.07 -1.44 36.75
CA ILE A 586 7.09 -0.40 36.44
C ILE A 586 7.31 0.33 35.10
N ASN A 587 8.38 0.06 34.32
CA ASN A 587 8.74 0.92 33.19
C ASN A 587 9.25 0.20 31.92
N ASN A 588 9.16 -1.12 31.79
CA ASN A 588 9.79 -1.78 30.63
C ASN A 588 8.87 -1.87 29.40
N PRO A 589 9.26 -1.32 28.24
CA PRO A 589 8.50 -1.48 27.00
C PRO A 589 8.60 -2.90 26.42
N ALA A 590 7.66 -3.28 25.54
CA ALA A 590 7.83 -4.47 24.72
C ALA A 590 8.97 -4.25 23.70
N VAL A 591 8.98 -3.09 23.05
CA VAL A 591 10.03 -2.66 22.11
C VAL A 591 10.59 -1.29 22.51
N GLY A 592 11.90 -1.20 22.69
CA GLY A 592 12.62 0.05 22.91
C GLY A 592 13.46 0.43 21.69
N LEU A 593 13.22 1.60 21.12
CA LEU A 593 13.98 2.18 20.01
C LEU A 593 14.72 3.43 20.51
N PHE A 594 16.03 3.34 20.65
CA PHE A 594 16.85 4.42 21.20
C PHE A 594 17.86 4.91 20.17
N ASP A 595 17.85 6.20 19.84
CA ASP A 595 18.79 6.77 18.85
C ASP A 595 18.73 6.05 17.49
N CYS A 596 17.52 5.72 17.03
CA CYS A 596 17.30 4.92 15.82
C CYS A 596 16.85 5.79 14.63
N GLN A 597 17.20 5.40 13.40
CA GLN A 597 16.77 6.10 12.18
C GLN A 597 16.15 5.16 11.15
N ARG A 598 15.01 5.53 10.54
CA ARG A 598 14.37 4.67 9.51
C ARG A 598 14.11 3.24 9.99
N VAL A 599 13.69 3.09 11.25
CA VAL A 599 13.32 1.80 11.85
C VAL A 599 11.80 1.65 11.84
N ARG A 600 11.33 0.46 11.46
CA ARG A 600 9.91 0.11 11.45
C ARG A 600 9.60 -1.02 12.43
N VAL A 601 8.51 -0.88 13.18
CA VAL A 601 7.89 -1.94 13.97
C VAL A 601 6.50 -2.18 13.40
N SER A 602 6.30 -3.33 12.76
CA SER A 602 5.08 -3.62 12.00
C SER A 602 4.48 -4.99 12.26
N HIS A 603 3.15 -5.10 12.23
CA HIS A 603 2.44 -6.39 12.34
C HIS A 603 2.78 -7.20 13.60
N CYS A 604 3.26 -6.54 14.67
CA CYS A 604 3.63 -7.19 15.91
C CYS A 604 2.46 -7.23 16.90
N GLN A 605 2.52 -8.18 17.84
CA GLN A 605 1.55 -8.29 18.95
C GLN A 605 2.28 -8.18 20.28
N PHE A 606 1.92 -7.19 21.09
CA PHE A 606 2.50 -6.96 22.42
C PHE A 606 1.42 -7.12 23.49
N GLU A 607 1.61 -8.07 24.41
CA GLU A 607 0.66 -8.38 25.46
C GLU A 607 1.31 -8.38 26.86
N GLY A 608 0.70 -7.65 27.79
CA GLY A 608 1.08 -7.64 29.20
C GLY A 608 2.30 -6.79 29.56
N SER A 609 2.87 -6.05 28.59
CA SER A 609 3.96 -5.10 28.85
C SER A 609 3.38 -3.73 29.23
N PRO A 610 3.77 -3.12 30.37
CA PRO A 610 3.20 -1.84 30.83
C PRO A 610 3.40 -0.69 29.84
N ILE A 611 4.43 -0.77 29.00
CA ILE A 611 4.58 0.10 27.83
C ILE A 611 4.64 -0.78 26.58
N GLY A 612 3.95 -0.40 25.51
CA GLY A 612 4.03 -1.12 24.23
C GLY A 612 5.34 -0.83 23.51
N VAL A 613 5.47 0.37 22.96
CA VAL A 613 6.69 0.83 22.27
C VAL A 613 7.21 2.11 22.90
N TRP A 614 8.51 2.17 23.17
CA TRP A 614 9.20 3.38 23.60
C TRP A 614 10.21 3.83 22.56
N ILE A 615 10.04 5.05 22.06
CA ILE A 615 10.97 5.74 21.18
C ILE A 615 11.69 6.82 22.00
N GLY A 616 13.03 6.85 21.95
CA GLY A 616 13.82 7.63 22.90
C GLY A 616 15.22 7.99 22.42
N ASP A 617 15.89 8.83 23.22
CA ASP A 617 17.34 9.08 23.17
C ASP A 617 17.92 9.58 21.83
N GLY A 618 17.09 10.08 20.90
CA GLY A 618 17.50 10.55 19.58
C GLY A 618 16.76 9.83 18.45
N GLY A 619 17.10 10.15 17.21
CA GLY A 619 16.55 9.46 16.03
C GLY A 619 15.54 10.25 15.19
N GLU A 620 15.16 9.65 14.06
CA GLU A 620 14.28 10.25 13.04
C GLU A 620 13.65 9.17 12.14
N ASP A 621 12.49 9.47 11.54
CA ASP A 621 11.82 8.62 10.55
C ASP A 621 11.41 7.24 11.07
N LEU A 622 10.87 7.21 12.29
CA LEU A 622 10.44 5.98 12.95
C LEU A 622 8.98 5.68 12.63
N THR A 623 8.67 4.43 12.31
CA THR A 623 7.32 3.99 11.94
C THR A 623 6.85 2.85 12.81
N ILE A 624 5.74 3.05 13.51
CA ILE A 624 5.05 2.03 14.30
C ILE A 624 3.69 1.81 13.65
N ASN A 625 3.50 0.69 12.96
CA ASN A 625 2.27 0.48 12.20
C ASN A 625 1.67 -0.93 12.26
N ASN A 626 0.34 -1.03 12.16
CA ASN A 626 -0.36 -2.32 12.13
C ASN A 626 -0.04 -3.24 13.33
N ASN A 627 0.28 -2.67 14.50
CA ASN A 627 0.57 -3.46 15.69
C ASN A 627 -0.66 -3.61 16.58
N LEU A 628 -0.73 -4.75 17.26
CA LEU A 628 -1.69 -5.00 18.32
C LEU A 628 -1.02 -4.84 19.68
N VAL A 629 -1.39 -3.81 20.44
CA VAL A 629 -0.79 -3.47 21.73
C VAL A 629 -1.86 -3.58 22.80
N ARG A 630 -1.77 -4.61 23.64
CA ARG A 630 -2.77 -4.89 24.69
C ARG A 630 -2.16 -4.99 26.07
N PHE A 631 -2.84 -4.37 27.02
CA PHE A 631 -2.57 -4.58 28.43
C PHE A 631 -3.85 -5.00 29.14
N ASN A 632 -3.91 -6.26 29.59
CA ASN A 632 -5.05 -6.80 30.29
C ASN A 632 -4.61 -7.28 31.68
N ALA A 633 -4.76 -6.41 32.67
CA ALA A 633 -4.57 -6.75 34.07
C ALA A 633 -5.81 -6.36 34.86
N GLU A 634 -6.30 -7.26 35.72
CA GLU A 634 -7.55 -7.07 36.47
C GLU A 634 -7.50 -5.90 37.48
N GLN A 635 -6.31 -5.36 37.80
CA GLN A 635 -6.11 -4.45 38.94
C GLN A 635 -5.42 -3.11 38.60
N LEU A 636 -4.74 -2.97 37.46
CA LEU A 636 -4.01 -1.75 37.09
C LEU A 636 -4.01 -1.57 35.56
N PRO A 637 -4.04 -0.33 35.04
CA PRO A 637 -3.87 -0.06 33.62
C PRO A 637 -2.42 -0.28 33.17
N GLY A 638 -2.24 -0.46 31.86
CA GLY A 638 -0.92 -0.23 31.24
C GLY A 638 -0.59 1.26 31.32
N LEU A 639 0.69 1.63 31.31
CA LEU A 639 1.09 3.04 31.40
C LEU A 639 0.88 3.76 30.06
N ILE A 640 1.61 3.34 29.02
CA ILE A 640 1.62 4.01 27.71
C ILE A 640 1.62 2.98 26.58
N GLY A 641 0.71 3.07 25.62
CA GLY A 641 0.74 2.23 24.42
C GLY A 641 1.98 2.49 23.57
N VAL A 642 2.15 3.73 23.10
CA VAL A 642 3.32 4.18 22.33
C VAL A 642 3.84 5.51 22.86
N ALA A 643 5.08 5.54 23.33
CA ALA A 643 5.75 6.74 23.81
C ALA A 643 6.80 7.23 22.80
N VAL A 644 6.74 8.50 22.41
CA VAL A 644 7.73 9.18 21.56
C VAL A 644 8.39 10.29 22.34
N THR A 645 9.63 10.05 22.75
CA THR A 645 10.40 10.93 23.61
C THR A 645 11.72 11.31 22.94
N ARG A 646 12.12 12.58 23.02
CA ARG A 646 13.49 13.05 22.71
C ARG A 646 14.02 12.63 21.31
N ILE A 647 13.18 12.70 20.28
CA ILE A 647 13.60 12.54 18.87
C ILE A 647 13.75 13.90 18.17
N SER A 648 14.53 13.96 17.10
CA SER A 648 14.73 15.17 16.28
C SER A 648 13.93 15.19 14.99
N GLY A 649 13.42 14.03 14.56
CA GLY A 649 12.63 13.88 13.34
C GLY A 649 11.15 13.60 13.59
N ARG A 650 10.47 13.11 12.54
CA ARG A 650 9.08 12.66 12.61
C ARG A 650 8.96 11.24 13.13
N ALA A 651 7.89 10.97 13.88
CA ALA A 651 7.42 9.63 14.19
C ALA A 651 6.04 9.40 13.55
N ARG A 652 5.82 8.21 13.00
CA ARG A 652 4.55 7.80 12.40
C ARG A 652 3.96 6.64 13.18
N ILE A 653 2.81 6.89 13.81
CA ILE A 653 2.06 5.90 14.58
C ILE A 653 0.76 5.68 13.79
N ILE A 654 0.73 4.60 13.00
CA ILE A 654 -0.28 4.41 11.95
C ILE A 654 -1.01 3.07 12.12
N GLU A 655 -2.34 3.05 12.10
CA GLU A 655 -3.13 1.81 12.02
C GLU A 655 -2.85 0.79 13.17
N ASN A 656 -2.50 1.26 14.36
CA ASN A 656 -2.30 0.38 15.52
C ASN A 656 -3.62 0.19 16.31
N ASP A 657 -3.80 -0.98 16.92
CA ASP A 657 -4.88 -1.28 17.87
C ASP A 657 -4.30 -1.28 19.30
N ILE A 658 -4.58 -0.23 20.07
CA ILE A 658 -4.03 0.03 21.41
C ILE A 658 -5.17 -0.09 22.43
N ASP A 659 -5.05 -1.01 23.38
CA ASP A 659 -6.13 -1.34 24.32
C ASP A 659 -5.61 -1.59 25.75
N GLY A 660 -6.30 -1.02 26.74
CA GLY A 660 -6.08 -1.26 28.17
C GLY A 660 -4.98 -0.41 28.82
N PHE A 661 -4.57 0.69 28.18
CA PHE A 661 -3.57 1.63 28.73
C PHE A 661 -4.24 2.88 29.31
N ALA A 662 -3.57 3.53 30.28
CA ALA A 662 -3.94 4.85 30.78
C ALA A 662 -3.66 5.91 29.70
N GLN A 663 -2.51 5.83 29.04
CA GLN A 663 -2.17 6.67 27.90
C GLN A 663 -2.03 5.86 26.61
N GLY A 664 -2.67 6.29 25.53
CA GLY A 664 -2.61 5.60 24.24
C GLY A 664 -1.31 5.89 23.50
N VAL A 665 -1.23 7.06 22.86
CA VAL A 665 -0.05 7.56 22.14
C VAL A 665 0.40 8.87 22.78
N VAL A 666 1.68 8.96 23.13
CA VAL A 666 2.27 10.14 23.79
C VAL A 666 3.46 10.65 23.00
N ILE A 667 3.37 11.86 22.47
CA ILE A 667 4.48 12.56 21.81
C ILE A 667 4.91 13.73 22.70
N ASN A 668 5.75 13.42 23.68
CA ASN A 668 6.27 14.33 24.69
C ASN A 668 7.66 13.86 25.14
N ASN A 669 8.62 14.77 25.26
CA ASN A 669 9.97 14.45 25.72
C ASN A 669 10.04 14.00 27.18
N GLN A 670 9.08 14.42 28.00
CA GLN A 670 8.94 14.02 29.39
C GLN A 670 7.48 13.58 29.63
N PRO A 671 7.14 12.31 29.33
CA PRO A 671 5.83 11.76 29.68
C PRO A 671 5.55 11.97 31.18
N ALA A 672 4.37 12.48 31.52
CA ALA A 672 3.98 12.92 32.87
C ALA A 672 4.87 14.03 33.50
N GLY A 673 5.67 14.72 32.68
CA GLY A 673 6.49 15.88 33.06
C GLY A 673 6.09 17.13 32.29
N ALA A 674 7.06 18.01 32.01
CA ALA A 674 6.80 19.28 31.33
C ALA A 674 6.28 19.07 29.89
N SER A 675 5.36 19.91 29.47
CA SER A 675 4.72 19.82 28.15
C SER A 675 5.63 20.35 27.02
N PHE A 676 6.51 19.51 26.48
CA PHE A 676 7.28 19.87 25.27
C PHE A 676 7.74 18.64 24.47
N SER A 677 7.89 18.80 23.15
CA SER A 677 8.49 17.79 22.28
C SER A 677 9.53 18.39 21.36
N THR A 678 10.60 17.65 21.09
CA THR A 678 11.56 17.99 20.02
C THR A 678 11.19 17.39 18.67
N ALA A 679 10.19 16.50 18.64
CA ALA A 679 9.66 15.95 17.40
C ALA A 679 8.94 17.03 16.60
N SER A 680 8.96 16.90 15.27
CA SER A 680 8.16 17.74 14.36
C SER A 680 7.55 16.88 13.26
N HIS A 681 6.41 17.32 12.70
CA HIS A 681 5.74 16.64 11.60
C HIS A 681 5.38 15.17 11.89
N SER A 682 5.15 14.84 13.16
CA SER A 682 4.73 13.49 13.54
C SER A 682 3.27 13.25 13.22
N GLU A 683 2.95 12.00 12.89
CA GLU A 683 1.61 11.57 12.47
C GLU A 683 1.08 10.51 13.44
N VAL A 684 -0.12 10.75 13.98
CA VAL A 684 -0.93 9.75 14.70
C VAL A 684 -2.17 9.52 13.86
N LYS A 685 -2.15 8.46 13.04
CA LYS A 685 -3.15 8.27 11.99
C LYS A 685 -3.82 6.90 11.98
N GLY A 686 -5.14 6.85 11.88
CA GLY A 686 -5.85 5.58 11.64
C GLY A 686 -5.80 4.58 12.80
N ASN A 687 -5.37 4.99 13.99
CA ASN A 687 -5.25 4.09 15.14
C ASN A 687 -6.61 3.86 15.80
N ARG A 688 -6.79 2.67 16.36
CA ARG A 688 -7.88 2.35 17.28
C ARG A 688 -7.34 2.37 18.70
N ILE A 689 -7.87 3.24 19.54
CA ILE A 689 -7.37 3.46 20.91
C ILE A 689 -8.53 3.30 21.89
N THR A 690 -8.43 2.31 22.77
CA THR A 690 -9.36 2.09 23.87
C THR A 690 -8.62 2.28 25.19
N LEU A 691 -8.97 3.34 25.93
CA LEU A 691 -8.36 3.59 27.23
C LEU A 691 -8.88 2.59 28.27
N SER A 692 -8.05 2.29 29.27
CA SER A 692 -8.48 1.51 30.44
C SER A 692 -9.58 2.25 31.21
N ARG A 693 -10.54 1.50 31.76
CA ARG A 693 -11.56 2.03 32.69
C ARG A 693 -10.94 2.51 34.01
N MET A 694 -9.81 1.93 34.43
CA MET A 694 -9.13 2.27 35.68
C MET A 694 -7.86 3.06 35.36
N ALA A 695 -7.86 4.37 35.57
CA ALA A 695 -6.68 5.22 35.37
C ALA A 695 -5.81 5.35 36.65
N GLY A 696 -6.41 5.15 37.84
CA GLY A 696 -5.70 5.34 39.11
C GLY A 696 -5.38 6.81 39.36
N GLU A 697 -4.12 7.13 39.70
CA GLU A 697 -3.59 8.50 39.82
C GLU A 697 -3.00 9.05 38.50
N LEU A 698 -3.08 8.29 37.39
CA LEU A 698 -2.50 8.67 36.10
C LEU A 698 -3.50 9.43 35.24
N ASP A 699 -3.02 10.41 34.48
CA ASP A 699 -3.84 11.10 33.48
C ASP A 699 -4.22 10.15 32.33
N ALA A 700 -5.52 9.92 32.15
CA ALA A 700 -6.01 9.06 31.09
C ALA A 700 -6.15 9.85 29.77
N ILE A 701 -5.20 9.68 28.84
CA ILE A 701 -5.13 10.44 27.59
C ILE A 701 -4.94 9.51 26.39
N ALA A 702 -5.87 9.49 25.44
CA ALA A 702 -5.75 8.59 24.29
C ALA A 702 -4.64 9.04 23.31
N VAL A 703 -4.55 10.33 23.01
CA VAL A 703 -3.46 10.92 22.23
C VAL A 703 -2.98 12.21 22.86
N GLU A 704 -1.74 12.24 23.34
CA GLU A 704 -1.03 13.46 23.71
C GLU A 704 -0.02 13.82 22.61
N SER A 705 -0.10 15.04 22.07
CA SER A 705 0.87 15.53 21.09
C SER A 705 1.31 16.96 21.37
N ASN A 706 2.56 17.10 21.82
CA ASN A 706 3.26 18.38 21.98
C ASN A 706 4.21 18.68 20.81
N CYS A 707 4.01 17.98 19.70
CA CYS A 707 4.82 18.04 18.47
C CYS A 707 4.45 19.27 17.63
N ALA A 708 5.46 19.94 17.06
CA ALA A 708 5.22 21.04 16.11
C ALA A 708 4.81 20.49 14.74
N TYR A 709 3.78 21.08 14.14
CA TYR A 709 3.24 20.73 12.83
C TYR A 709 2.80 19.26 12.73
N GLY A 710 2.29 18.70 13.84
CA GLY A 710 1.81 17.33 13.89
C GLY A 710 0.45 17.14 13.23
N THR A 711 0.11 15.89 12.92
CA THR A 711 -1.22 15.51 12.43
C THR A 711 -1.79 14.39 13.28
N VAL A 712 -2.98 14.61 13.85
CA VAL A 712 -3.78 13.60 14.53
C VAL A 712 -5.04 13.38 13.72
N SER A 713 -5.08 12.28 12.94
CA SER A 713 -6.16 12.10 11.96
C SER A 713 -6.72 10.70 11.85
N GLU A 714 -8.01 10.57 11.54
CA GLU A 714 -8.63 9.28 11.20
C GLU A 714 -8.58 8.24 12.34
N ASN A 715 -8.33 8.65 13.59
CA ASN A 715 -8.28 7.75 14.73
C ASN A 715 -9.68 7.43 15.26
N GLN A 716 -9.85 6.23 15.79
CA GLN A 716 -11.05 5.79 16.51
C GLN A 716 -10.72 5.66 18.00
N ILE A 717 -11.28 6.54 18.81
CA ILE A 717 -10.97 6.64 20.24
C ILE A 717 -12.22 6.30 21.05
N LEU A 718 -12.05 5.37 21.98
CA LEU A 718 -13.05 5.01 22.98
C LEU A 718 -12.54 5.36 24.38
N LEU A 719 -13.25 6.27 25.05
CA LEU A 719 -12.95 6.69 26.42
C LEU A 719 -13.79 5.86 27.41
N LEU A 720 -13.11 5.12 28.29
CA LEU A 720 -13.75 4.30 29.33
C LEU A 720 -13.47 4.81 30.76
N ALA A 721 -12.43 5.61 30.95
CA ALA A 721 -12.07 6.18 32.26
C ALA A 721 -12.97 7.37 32.62
N GLU A 722 -13.20 7.54 33.93
CA GLU A 722 -14.08 8.59 34.47
C GLU A 722 -13.54 10.00 34.18
N GLU A 723 -12.25 10.21 34.44
CA GLU A 723 -11.51 11.41 34.08
C GLU A 723 -10.59 11.09 32.91
N SER A 724 -10.91 11.57 31.70
CA SER A 724 -10.11 11.25 30.52
C SER A 724 -10.18 12.29 29.40
N THR A 725 -9.13 12.32 28.59
CA THR A 725 -9.05 13.15 27.39
C THR A 725 -8.82 12.30 26.15
N GLY A 726 -9.57 12.54 25.08
CA GLY A 726 -9.36 11.90 23.78
C GLY A 726 -8.06 12.37 23.14
N ILE A 727 -8.02 13.62 22.72
CA ILE A 727 -6.86 14.21 22.05
C ILE A 727 -6.45 15.46 22.82
N MET A 728 -5.21 15.49 23.29
CA MET A 728 -4.60 16.64 23.93
C MET A 728 -3.46 17.17 23.07
N VAL A 729 -3.54 18.43 22.67
CA VAL A 729 -2.55 19.06 21.79
C VAL A 729 -2.04 20.37 22.39
N ARG A 730 -0.72 20.51 22.43
CA ARG A 730 -0.02 21.76 22.74
C ARG A 730 1.07 22.03 21.71
N GLY A 731 1.52 23.27 21.61
CA GLY A 731 2.53 23.67 20.62
C GLY A 731 1.93 24.27 19.35
N VAL A 732 2.63 24.17 18.22
CA VAL A 732 2.30 24.99 17.04
C VAL A 732 1.89 24.16 15.83
N GLY A 733 0.87 24.61 15.10
CA GLY A 733 0.58 24.15 13.74
C GLY A 733 -0.02 22.75 13.60
N THR A 734 -0.56 22.17 14.68
CA THR A 734 -1.13 20.80 14.64
C THR A 734 -2.51 20.78 13.99
N LEU A 735 -2.73 19.77 13.15
CA LEU A 735 -4.02 19.46 12.52
C LEU A 735 -4.68 18.26 13.21
N ILE A 736 -5.90 18.44 13.69
CA ILE A 736 -6.72 17.41 14.33
C ILE A 736 -7.94 17.16 13.44
N GLU A 737 -7.93 16.11 12.62
CA GLU A 737 -8.99 15.92 11.63
C GLU A 737 -9.55 14.52 11.46
N ARG A 738 -10.85 14.42 11.13
CA ARG A 738 -11.50 13.13 10.81
C ARG A 738 -11.38 12.07 11.91
N ASN A 739 -11.20 12.47 13.17
CA ASN A 739 -11.18 11.52 14.29
C ASN A 739 -12.59 11.23 14.76
N ARG A 740 -12.82 10.00 15.23
CA ARG A 740 -14.07 9.58 15.88
C ARG A 740 -13.79 9.33 17.35
N ILE A 741 -14.39 10.11 18.23
CA ILE A 741 -14.20 10.05 19.68
C ILE A 741 -15.55 9.80 20.33
N GLN A 742 -15.64 8.73 21.11
CA GLN A 742 -16.90 8.34 21.76
C GLN A 742 -16.65 7.79 23.16
N THR A 743 -17.69 7.81 23.99
CA THR A 743 -17.73 7.23 25.33
C THR A 743 -18.75 6.09 25.36
N GLU A 744 -18.59 5.10 26.26
CA GLU A 744 -19.61 4.04 26.48
C GLU A 744 -20.64 4.42 27.55
N GLU A 745 -20.17 5.08 28.60
CA GLU A 745 -20.97 5.67 29.67
C GLU A 745 -20.41 7.05 29.95
N GLN A 746 -21.28 8.06 30.00
CA GLN A 746 -20.86 9.38 30.43
C GLN A 746 -20.57 9.40 31.93
N VAL A 747 -19.34 9.79 32.25
CA VAL A 747 -18.86 10.06 33.60
C VAL A 747 -18.40 11.53 33.70
N GLU A 748 -18.20 12.04 34.91
CA GLU A 748 -18.18 13.49 35.21
C GLU A 748 -17.20 14.33 34.37
N THR A 749 -16.01 13.82 33.96
CA THR A 749 -14.96 14.64 33.32
C THR A 749 -14.28 13.96 32.12
N GLN A 750 -14.99 13.85 30.99
CA GLN A 750 -14.47 13.29 29.73
C GLN A 750 -14.43 14.35 28.62
N VAL A 751 -13.22 14.75 28.20
CA VAL A 751 -13.00 15.77 27.16
C VAL A 751 -12.56 15.09 25.86
N ALA A 752 -13.22 15.37 24.74
CA ALA A 752 -12.86 14.76 23.47
C ALA A 752 -11.57 15.35 22.90
N ILE A 753 -11.48 16.69 22.83
CA ILE A 753 -10.32 17.42 22.32
C ILE A 753 -9.97 18.57 23.27
N MET A 754 -8.76 18.58 23.81
CA MET A 754 -8.18 19.63 24.65
C MET A 754 -7.01 20.29 23.91
N ILE A 755 -7.03 21.62 23.77
CA ILE A 755 -6.01 22.39 23.05
C ILE A 755 -5.45 23.49 23.96
N GLY A 756 -4.14 23.45 24.17
CA GLY A 756 -3.46 24.39 25.06
C GLY A 756 -3.62 24.03 26.54
N SER A 757 -3.23 24.96 27.40
CA SER A 757 -3.31 24.86 28.87
C SER A 757 -3.22 26.26 29.49
N ASP A 758 -3.71 26.39 30.72
CA ASP A 758 -3.63 27.62 31.51
C ASP A 758 -2.32 27.78 32.30
N ASP A 759 -1.45 26.77 32.27
CA ASP A 759 -0.17 26.70 32.99
C ASP A 759 0.93 27.62 32.44
N GLY A 760 0.78 28.11 31.21
CA GLY A 760 1.73 28.99 30.53
C GLY A 760 3.08 28.34 30.20
N GLU A 761 3.18 27.01 30.22
CA GLU A 761 4.46 26.30 30.01
C GLU A 761 4.90 26.28 28.53
N LEU A 762 3.94 26.15 27.61
CA LEU A 762 4.20 26.04 26.17
C LEU A 762 3.28 26.94 25.36
N PHE A 763 3.88 27.77 24.49
CA PHE A 763 3.12 28.54 23.51
C PHE A 763 2.33 27.61 22.57
N THR A 764 1.00 27.81 22.53
CA THR A 764 0.11 27.02 21.68
C THR A 764 -0.58 27.90 20.63
N GLY A 765 -0.51 27.52 19.36
CA GLY A 765 -1.12 28.32 18.30
C GLY A 765 -1.11 27.73 16.90
N GLY A 766 -1.95 28.29 16.02
CA GLY A 766 -2.14 27.79 14.65
C GLY A 766 -2.76 26.40 14.61
N ILE A 767 -3.64 26.08 15.56
CA ILE A 767 -4.25 24.76 15.70
C ILE A 767 -5.57 24.71 14.94
N THR A 768 -5.77 23.64 14.18
CA THR A 768 -7.04 23.39 13.47
C THR A 768 -7.65 22.07 13.94
N ALA A 769 -8.88 22.11 14.45
CA ALA A 769 -9.70 20.94 14.74
C ALA A 769 -10.86 20.89 13.74
N ALA A 770 -10.83 19.94 12.79
CA ALA A 770 -11.81 19.91 11.71
C ALA A 770 -12.35 18.52 11.38
N GLN A 771 -13.62 18.42 10.98
CA GLN A 771 -14.22 17.16 10.50
C GLN A 771 -14.20 16.02 11.54
N ASN A 772 -14.14 16.31 12.83
CA ASN A 772 -14.17 15.28 13.87
C ASN A 772 -15.61 14.92 14.24
N TRP A 773 -15.84 13.65 14.60
CA TRP A 773 -17.10 13.13 15.14
C TRP A 773 -16.95 12.85 16.62
N ILE A 774 -17.69 13.57 17.45
CA ILE A 774 -17.61 13.51 18.92
C ILE A 774 -18.99 13.15 19.46
N SER A 775 -19.07 12.07 20.24
CA SER A 775 -20.33 11.62 20.86
C SER A 775 -20.14 11.31 22.33
N GLY A 776 -21.05 11.81 23.16
CA GLY A 776 -21.13 11.44 24.57
C GLY A 776 -19.95 11.93 25.42
N CYS A 777 -19.17 12.94 25.00
CA CYS A 777 -18.14 13.54 25.86
C CYS A 777 -18.73 14.72 26.65
N SER A 778 -18.31 14.95 27.90
CA SER A 778 -18.75 16.12 28.68
C SER A 778 -18.11 17.42 28.17
N GLY A 779 -16.92 17.36 27.58
CA GLY A 779 -16.34 18.43 26.77
C GLY A 779 -16.10 17.98 25.33
N GLY A 780 -16.54 18.75 24.34
CA GLY A 780 -16.25 18.51 22.93
C GLY A 780 -14.86 18.99 22.55
N VAL A 781 -14.75 20.25 22.10
CA VAL A 781 -13.48 20.92 21.81
C VAL A 781 -13.26 22.04 22.81
N ILE A 782 -12.29 21.85 23.71
CA ILE A 782 -11.94 22.81 24.76
C ILE A 782 -10.57 23.40 24.43
N ALA A 783 -10.49 24.73 24.33
CA ALA A 783 -9.27 25.44 24.00
C ALA A 783 -8.97 26.56 25.00
N GLU A 784 -7.74 26.60 25.49
CA GLU A 784 -7.28 27.54 26.51
C GLU A 784 -5.95 28.19 26.09
N GLN A 785 -5.89 29.52 26.14
CA GLN A 785 -4.68 30.31 25.84
C GLN A 785 -4.07 30.03 24.45
N VAL A 786 -4.92 29.87 23.42
CA VAL A 786 -4.48 29.54 22.05
C VAL A 786 -4.50 30.77 21.14
N VAL A 787 -3.46 30.94 20.31
CA VAL A 787 -3.39 31.97 19.27
C VAL A 787 -3.62 31.36 17.87
N GLY A 788 -4.63 31.81 17.13
CA GLY A 788 -4.96 31.28 15.81
C GLY A 788 -5.61 29.91 15.90
N LEU A 789 -6.83 29.86 16.44
CA LEU A 789 -7.61 28.66 16.65
C LEU A 789 -8.70 28.54 15.58
N ARG A 790 -8.77 27.40 14.89
CA ARG A 790 -9.84 27.08 13.93
C ARG A 790 -10.56 25.79 14.32
N ILE A 791 -11.87 25.88 14.50
CA ILE A 791 -12.76 24.74 14.78
C ILE A 791 -13.79 24.68 13.66
N ASP A 792 -13.62 23.76 12.71
CA ASP A 792 -14.34 23.79 11.43
C ASP A 792 -15.01 22.45 11.09
N ASN A 793 -16.31 22.48 10.81
CA ASN A 793 -17.05 21.31 10.30
C ASN A 793 -16.97 20.05 11.18
N ASN A 794 -16.98 20.20 12.50
CA ASN A 794 -17.08 19.09 13.45
C ASN A 794 -18.55 18.74 13.74
N ASP A 795 -18.82 17.47 14.06
CA ASP A 795 -20.13 16.95 14.47
C ASP A 795 -20.04 16.51 15.94
N ILE A 796 -20.75 17.23 16.81
CA ILE A 796 -20.64 17.09 18.27
C ILE A 796 -22.03 16.83 18.86
N SER A 797 -22.21 15.67 19.49
CA SER A 797 -23.48 15.27 20.12
C SER A 797 -23.32 14.92 21.59
N GLY A 798 -24.18 15.48 22.44
CA GLY A 798 -24.32 15.13 23.87
C GLY A 798 -25.47 14.13 24.13
N ASP A 799 -25.58 13.67 25.39
CA ASP A 799 -26.53 12.63 25.81
C ASP A 799 -27.34 12.97 27.08
N ARG A 800 -26.82 13.80 28.01
CA ARG A 800 -27.39 13.96 29.38
C ARG A 800 -27.61 15.40 29.86
N GLY A 801 -27.16 16.41 29.14
CA GLY A 801 -27.39 17.82 29.47
C GLY A 801 -26.40 18.43 30.47
N THR A 802 -25.16 17.94 30.52
CA THR A 802 -24.01 18.60 31.20
C THR A 802 -22.85 18.95 30.25
N GLU A 803 -23.04 18.80 28.94
CA GLU A 803 -22.00 18.87 27.92
C GLU A 803 -21.73 20.30 27.40
N LEU A 804 -20.45 20.61 27.21
CA LEU A 804 -19.98 21.82 26.53
C LEU A 804 -19.38 21.43 25.18
N ALA A 805 -20.02 21.79 24.07
CA ALA A 805 -19.55 21.35 22.74
C ALA A 805 -18.26 22.05 22.32
N VAL A 806 -18.22 23.39 22.37
CA VAL A 806 -17.03 24.18 22.05
C VAL A 806 -16.79 25.22 23.14
N SER A 807 -15.58 25.24 23.69
CA SER A 807 -15.11 26.23 24.66
C SER A 807 -13.82 26.87 24.19
N ALA A 808 -13.77 28.19 24.13
CA ALA A 808 -12.56 28.96 23.90
C ALA A 808 -12.37 29.97 25.03
N THR A 809 -11.30 29.82 25.80
CA THR A 809 -10.97 30.70 26.93
C THR A 809 -9.62 31.35 26.71
N GLN A 810 -9.53 32.67 26.87
CA GLN A 810 -8.28 33.43 26.71
C GLN A 810 -7.58 33.22 25.35
N CYS A 811 -8.36 32.96 24.29
CA CYS A 811 -7.85 32.71 22.95
C CYS A 811 -7.84 33.98 22.08
N THR A 812 -6.97 34.04 21.08
CA THR A 812 -6.87 35.16 20.12
C THR A 812 -6.96 34.66 18.69
N LEU A 813 -7.64 35.37 17.79
CA LEU A 813 -7.91 34.94 16.40
C LEU A 813 -8.64 33.58 16.37
N VAL A 814 -9.90 33.58 16.84
CA VAL A 814 -10.72 32.37 16.99
C VAL A 814 -11.74 32.30 15.86
N SER A 815 -11.80 31.16 15.17
CA SER A 815 -12.78 30.85 14.11
C SER A 815 -13.50 29.55 14.45
N ILE A 816 -14.83 29.62 14.63
CA ILE A 816 -15.71 28.48 14.91
C ILE A 816 -16.76 28.42 13.81
N GLU A 817 -16.57 27.53 12.84
CA GLU A 817 -17.29 27.54 11.57
C GLU A 817 -17.89 26.20 11.18
N ASN A 818 -19.07 26.22 10.57
CA ASN A 818 -19.70 25.06 9.91
C ASN A 818 -19.92 23.82 10.82
N ASN A 819 -19.85 23.96 12.15
CA ASN A 819 -20.00 22.84 13.06
C ASN A 819 -21.48 22.49 13.27
N THR A 820 -21.75 21.21 13.52
CA THR A 820 -23.06 20.71 13.96
C THR A 820 -22.98 20.33 15.42
N MET A 821 -23.85 20.90 16.25
CA MET A 821 -23.88 20.70 17.70
C MET A 821 -25.31 20.37 18.12
N VAL A 822 -25.47 19.24 18.83
CA VAL A 822 -26.80 18.69 19.14
C VAL A 822 -26.84 18.07 20.53
N THR A 823 -27.93 18.31 21.26
CA THR A 823 -28.19 17.74 22.60
C THR A 823 -27.09 18.06 23.63
N VAL A 824 -26.53 19.27 23.59
CA VAL A 824 -25.52 19.74 24.56
C VAL A 824 -26.06 20.83 25.48
N THR A 825 -25.43 21.06 26.64
CA THR A 825 -25.84 22.13 27.57
C THR A 825 -25.52 23.51 27.03
N LEU A 826 -24.33 23.67 26.45
CA LEU A 826 -23.90 24.91 25.83
C LEU A 826 -23.11 24.58 24.56
N ALA A 827 -23.58 25.10 23.43
CA ALA A 827 -22.96 24.77 22.14
C ALA A 827 -21.64 25.52 21.95
N VAL A 828 -21.62 26.84 22.15
CA VAL A 828 -20.40 27.65 22.06
C VAL A 828 -20.25 28.54 23.28
N PHE A 829 -19.12 28.40 23.97
CA PHE A 829 -18.66 29.31 25.01
C PHE A 829 -17.37 29.99 24.59
N ALA A 830 -17.35 31.33 24.59
CA ALA A 830 -16.14 32.11 24.37
C ALA A 830 -15.94 33.07 25.54
N SER A 831 -14.83 32.96 26.27
CA SER A 831 -14.52 33.81 27.42
C SER A 831 -13.15 34.46 27.29
N GLU A 832 -13.06 35.76 27.58
CA GLU A 832 -11.79 36.50 27.57
C GLU A 832 -11.03 36.42 26.23
N CYS A 833 -11.75 36.30 25.11
CA CYS A 833 -11.14 36.12 23.79
C CYS A 833 -11.02 37.44 22.99
N GLU A 834 -10.07 37.47 22.05
CA GLU A 834 -9.86 38.55 21.08
C GLU A 834 -10.08 38.06 19.63
N ASP A 835 -10.77 38.86 18.82
CA ASP A 835 -11.12 38.56 17.43
C ASP A 835 -11.80 37.18 17.24
N VAL A 836 -13.05 37.08 17.69
CA VAL A 836 -13.86 35.84 17.64
C VAL A 836 -14.82 35.87 16.46
N GLN A 837 -14.79 34.83 15.63
CA GLN A 837 -15.71 34.60 14.52
C GLN A 837 -16.49 33.29 14.75
N ILE A 838 -17.82 33.38 14.75
CA ILE A 838 -18.72 32.23 14.90
C ILE A 838 -19.67 32.25 13.69
N ASN A 839 -19.41 31.39 12.70
CA ASN A 839 -20.07 31.48 11.40
C ASN A 839 -20.69 30.16 10.91
N SER A 840 -21.91 30.21 10.37
CA SER A 840 -22.56 29.09 9.68
C SER A 840 -22.70 27.79 10.50
N ASN A 841 -22.72 27.85 11.83
CA ASN A 841 -22.92 26.66 12.67
C ASN A 841 -24.40 26.25 12.70
N GLN A 842 -24.65 24.95 12.85
CA GLN A 842 -25.97 24.35 13.06
C GLN A 842 -26.08 23.86 14.50
N ILE A 843 -26.92 24.54 15.29
CA ILE A 843 -27.06 24.32 16.73
C ILE A 843 -28.52 23.96 17.00
N ARG A 844 -28.79 22.77 17.56
CA ARG A 844 -30.17 22.33 17.79
C ARG A 844 -30.36 21.44 19.00
N ASP A 845 -31.54 21.51 19.60
CA ASP A 845 -31.96 20.62 20.70
C ASP A 845 -31.08 20.78 21.98
N ASP A 846 -30.52 21.98 22.16
CA ASP A 846 -29.53 22.28 23.20
C ASP A 846 -30.09 23.01 24.43
N GLY A 847 -29.27 23.11 25.47
CA GLY A 847 -29.47 24.00 26.62
C GLY A 847 -29.44 25.45 26.17
N ALA A 848 -28.25 26.00 25.94
CA ALA A 848 -28.01 27.34 25.39
C ALA A 848 -27.14 27.24 24.13
N ALA A 849 -27.31 28.16 23.18
CA ALA A 849 -26.59 28.10 21.91
C ALA A 849 -25.20 28.76 21.98
N ILE A 850 -25.14 30.09 22.01
CA ILE A 850 -23.88 30.84 21.96
C ILE A 850 -23.82 31.79 23.16
N PHE A 851 -22.78 31.65 23.97
CA PHE A 851 -22.49 32.55 25.06
C PHE A 851 -21.05 33.08 24.96
N CYS A 852 -20.93 34.38 24.71
CA CYS A 852 -19.64 35.07 24.69
C CYS A 852 -19.56 36.03 25.86
N GLU A 853 -18.54 35.92 26.70
CA GLU A 853 -18.29 36.84 27.80
C GLU A 853 -16.90 37.47 27.76
N ARG A 854 -16.78 38.73 28.19
CA ARG A 854 -15.50 39.42 28.38
C ARG A 854 -14.59 39.41 27.14
N CYS A 855 -15.18 39.37 25.95
CA CYS A 855 -14.43 39.37 24.69
C CYS A 855 -14.19 40.79 24.15
N VAL A 856 -13.21 40.94 23.27
CA VAL A 856 -12.97 42.21 22.57
C VAL A 856 -13.88 42.31 21.35
N ARG A 857 -13.48 41.79 20.19
CA ARG A 857 -14.28 41.84 18.97
C ARG A 857 -14.97 40.50 18.70
N ILE A 858 -16.27 40.54 18.39
CA ILE A 858 -17.08 39.36 18.08
C ILE A 858 -17.84 39.56 16.77
N ASP A 859 -17.79 38.57 15.87
CA ASP A 859 -18.64 38.48 14.68
C ASP A 859 -19.39 37.13 14.68
N ILE A 860 -20.69 37.14 14.99
CA ILE A 860 -21.60 35.97 15.01
C ILE A 860 -22.51 36.04 13.79
N THR A 861 -22.26 35.20 12.78
CA THR A 861 -22.90 35.34 11.48
C THR A 861 -23.50 34.04 10.91
N ASN A 862 -24.65 34.13 10.25
CA ASN A 862 -25.26 33.04 9.48
C ASN A 862 -25.51 31.72 10.24
N ASN A 863 -25.57 31.73 11.58
CA ASN A 863 -25.81 30.53 12.37
C ASN A 863 -27.29 30.13 12.33
N GLN A 864 -27.57 28.83 12.37
CA GLN A 864 -28.91 28.26 12.47
C GLN A 864 -29.08 27.66 13.87
N ILE A 865 -29.94 28.26 14.68
CA ILE A 865 -30.18 27.90 16.08
C ILE A 865 -31.64 27.48 16.23
N ALA A 866 -31.89 26.27 16.71
CA ALA A 866 -33.24 25.74 16.87
C ALA A 866 -33.45 24.99 18.19
N ASN A 867 -34.63 25.10 18.78
CA ASN A 867 -35.05 24.28 19.93
C ASN A 867 -34.08 24.34 21.13
N CYS A 868 -33.64 25.54 21.49
CA CYS A 868 -32.78 25.74 22.66
C CYS A 868 -33.62 26.11 23.89
N THR A 869 -33.46 25.35 24.99
CA THR A 869 -34.27 25.55 26.20
C THR A 869 -33.97 26.88 26.92
N HIS A 870 -32.73 27.37 26.83
CA HIS A 870 -32.23 28.62 27.39
C HIS A 870 -31.79 29.57 26.26
N GLY A 871 -30.89 30.51 26.53
CA GLY A 871 -30.58 31.63 25.64
C GLY A 871 -30.04 31.20 24.26
N GLY A 872 -30.38 32.00 23.23
CA GLY A 872 -29.86 31.83 21.87
C GLY A 872 -28.45 32.39 21.74
N ILE A 873 -28.33 33.66 21.40
CA ILE A 873 -27.06 34.38 21.34
C ILE A 873 -27.01 35.35 22.51
N VAL A 874 -26.10 35.10 23.45
CA VAL A 874 -25.86 35.96 24.61
C VAL A 874 -24.43 36.51 24.53
N VAL A 875 -24.30 37.83 24.52
CA VAL A 875 -23.02 38.54 24.60
C VAL A 875 -23.00 39.35 25.88
N LEU A 876 -22.00 39.12 26.73
CA LEU A 876 -21.83 39.80 28.01
C LEU A 876 -20.45 40.46 28.06
N LEU A 877 -20.38 41.75 28.39
CA LEU A 877 -19.10 42.47 28.56
C LEU A 877 -18.20 42.41 27.33
N CYS A 878 -18.70 42.85 26.17
CA CYS A 878 -17.89 42.97 24.95
C CYS A 878 -17.31 44.38 24.79
N ILE A 879 -16.06 44.50 24.33
CA ILE A 879 -15.34 45.77 24.18
C ILE A 879 -14.99 46.01 22.71
N ALA A 880 -15.32 47.18 22.16
CA ALA A 880 -15.27 47.51 20.73
C ALA A 880 -16.52 47.07 19.95
N ARG A 881 -16.46 46.09 19.05
CA ARG A 881 -17.59 45.79 18.15
C ARG A 881 -18.09 44.35 18.32
N ALA A 882 -19.41 44.22 18.46
CA ALA A 882 -20.12 42.95 18.36
C ALA A 882 -21.07 43.01 17.15
N SER A 883 -20.81 42.20 16.14
CA SER A 883 -21.68 42.05 14.97
C SER A 883 -22.47 40.73 15.09
N ILE A 884 -23.80 40.81 15.15
CA ILE A 884 -24.71 39.67 15.16
C ILE A 884 -25.55 39.76 13.89
N ILE A 885 -25.16 39.05 12.83
CA ILE A 885 -25.68 39.29 11.47
C ILE A 885 -26.20 38.02 10.79
N GLY A 886 -27.43 38.06 10.27
CA GLY A 886 -27.94 36.99 9.39
C GLY A 886 -28.23 35.65 10.09
N ASN A 887 -28.33 35.63 11.42
CA ASN A 887 -28.61 34.41 12.17
C ASN A 887 -30.10 34.07 12.12
N ARG A 888 -30.42 32.77 12.15
CA ARG A 888 -31.80 32.26 12.23
C ARG A 888 -31.99 31.53 13.55
N LEU A 889 -32.93 32.00 14.37
CA LEU A 889 -33.22 31.47 15.69
C LEU A 889 -34.70 31.08 15.75
N ASN A 890 -35.00 29.83 16.13
CA ASN A 890 -36.37 29.35 16.23
C ASN A 890 -36.58 28.49 17.50
N TYR A 891 -37.65 28.73 18.25
CA TYR A 891 -37.96 28.02 19.50
C TYR A 891 -36.81 28.11 20.52
N VAL A 892 -36.53 29.32 21.01
CA VAL A 892 -35.38 29.60 21.90
C VAL A 892 -35.85 30.24 23.19
N GLY A 893 -35.28 29.83 24.33
CA GLY A 893 -35.52 30.45 25.63
C GLY A 893 -36.80 30.02 26.31
N VAL A 894 -37.22 28.76 26.12
CA VAL A 894 -38.47 28.18 26.66
C VAL A 894 -38.47 28.04 28.19
N SER A 895 -37.30 27.79 28.78
CA SER A 895 -37.09 27.59 30.22
C SER A 895 -36.03 28.53 30.81
N GLY A 896 -35.40 29.38 29.99
CA GLY A 896 -34.41 30.35 30.45
C GLY A 896 -35.01 31.43 31.37
N ALA A 897 -34.15 32.08 32.16
CA ALA A 897 -34.52 33.20 33.02
C ALA A 897 -33.57 34.39 32.79
N ASN A 898 -34.02 35.61 33.10
CA ASN A 898 -33.27 36.84 32.92
C ASN A 898 -32.72 36.97 31.48
N ILE A 899 -31.42 37.18 31.31
CA ILE A 899 -30.77 37.31 30.01
C ILE A 899 -30.86 36.03 29.16
N PHE A 900 -31.06 34.86 29.78
CA PHE A 900 -31.22 33.58 29.09
C PHE A 900 -32.67 33.31 28.63
N ALA A 901 -33.62 34.17 29.01
CA ALA A 901 -34.98 34.17 28.46
C ALA A 901 -35.04 35.00 27.16
N SER A 902 -34.05 34.85 26.28
CA SER A 902 -33.91 35.68 25.09
C SER A 902 -33.38 34.91 23.88
N SER A 903 -33.76 35.36 22.68
CA SER A 903 -33.15 34.84 21.46
C SER A 903 -31.82 35.53 21.16
N ILE A 904 -31.77 36.86 21.21
CA ILE A 904 -30.53 37.63 21.11
C ILE A 904 -30.48 38.60 22.29
N MET A 905 -29.37 38.60 23.03
CA MET A 905 -29.16 39.54 24.14
C MET A 905 -27.70 39.97 24.20
N ASN A 906 -27.46 41.27 24.05
CA ASN A 906 -26.17 41.89 24.32
C ASN A 906 -26.25 42.75 25.58
N VAL A 907 -25.37 42.51 26.56
CA VAL A 907 -25.37 43.16 27.87
C VAL A 907 -23.98 43.72 28.19
N PHE A 908 -23.93 44.98 28.64
CA PHE A 908 -22.68 45.68 28.98
C PHE A 908 -21.69 45.78 27.81
N HIS A 909 -22.10 46.41 26.71
CA HIS A 909 -21.25 46.57 25.52
C HIS A 909 -20.53 47.92 25.50
N LEU A 910 -19.20 47.91 25.52
CA LEU A 910 -18.34 49.09 25.48
C LEU A 910 -17.85 49.37 24.04
N GLY A 911 -18.78 49.74 23.17
CA GLY A 911 -18.52 50.18 21.79
C GLY A 911 -19.77 50.09 20.92
N GLU A 912 -19.67 49.61 19.67
CA GLU A 912 -20.81 49.46 18.74
C GLU A 912 -21.41 48.05 18.82
N CYS A 913 -22.67 47.96 19.26
CA CYS A 913 -23.49 46.75 19.16
C CYS A 913 -24.27 46.77 17.84
N HIS A 914 -23.94 45.87 16.92
CA HIS A 914 -24.56 45.81 15.59
C HIS A 914 -25.35 44.51 15.43
N ILE A 915 -26.68 44.61 15.33
CA ILE A 915 -27.60 43.49 15.15
C ILE A 915 -28.36 43.70 13.82
N GLU A 916 -28.05 42.89 12.82
CA GLU A 916 -28.56 43.09 11.45
C GLU A 916 -29.10 41.81 10.80
N SER A 917 -30.23 41.92 10.09
CA SER A 917 -30.74 40.86 9.21
C SER A 917 -30.97 39.50 9.89
N ASN A 918 -31.21 39.47 11.20
CA ASN A 918 -31.51 38.24 11.92
C ASN A 918 -32.99 37.89 11.83
N GLU A 919 -33.29 36.61 11.80
CA GLU A 919 -34.64 36.05 11.84
C GLU A 919 -34.84 35.34 13.18
N VAL A 920 -35.72 35.89 14.02
CA VAL A 920 -36.06 35.39 15.35
C VAL A 920 -37.51 34.95 15.36
N LEU A 921 -37.74 33.66 15.56
CA LEU A 921 -39.06 33.03 15.56
C LEU A 921 -39.31 32.33 16.90
N ASN A 922 -40.52 32.50 17.45
CA ASN A 922 -41.00 31.72 18.59
C ASN A 922 -40.11 31.81 19.85
N THR A 923 -39.59 32.99 20.18
CA THR A 923 -38.87 33.21 21.44
C THR A 923 -39.76 32.89 22.63
N GLY A 924 -39.25 32.14 23.61
CA GLY A 924 -40.00 31.78 24.82
C GLY A 924 -41.01 30.64 24.62
N VAL A 925 -41.07 30.04 23.42
CA VAL A 925 -42.04 28.99 23.08
C VAL A 925 -41.29 27.75 22.59
N GLY A 926 -41.66 26.58 23.11
CA GLY A 926 -41.14 25.28 22.68
C GLY A 926 -41.92 24.67 21.52
N GLN A 927 -41.36 23.64 20.89
CA GLN A 927 -42.06 22.90 19.81
C GLN A 927 -43.29 22.12 20.30
N ASP A 928 -43.30 21.79 21.59
CA ASP A 928 -44.39 21.16 22.34
C ASP A 928 -45.45 22.15 22.83
N ASP A 929 -45.39 23.41 22.35
CA ASP A 929 -46.22 24.53 22.77
C ASP A 929 -46.07 24.89 24.27
N VAL A 930 -45.02 24.41 24.95
CA VAL A 930 -44.68 24.90 26.29
C VAL A 930 -44.18 26.34 26.18
N VAL A 931 -44.62 27.17 27.12
CA VAL A 931 -44.34 28.60 27.12
C VAL A 931 -43.60 28.97 28.39
N ASN A 932 -42.58 29.82 28.23
CA ASN A 932 -41.81 30.36 29.35
C ASN A 932 -42.70 31.20 30.29
N GLN A 933 -42.57 30.97 31.59
CA GLN A 933 -43.30 31.70 32.65
C GLN A 933 -42.58 32.98 33.09
N GLN A 934 -41.46 33.35 32.46
CA GLN A 934 -40.73 34.60 32.67
C GLN A 934 -40.99 35.56 31.49
N ARG A 935 -40.66 36.84 31.67
CA ARG A 935 -40.60 37.80 30.55
C ARG A 935 -39.55 37.32 29.55
N THR A 936 -39.93 37.19 28.28
CA THR A 936 -39.02 36.83 27.20
C THR A 936 -38.69 38.03 26.31
N VAL A 937 -37.50 38.00 25.69
CA VAL A 937 -37.00 39.07 24.83
C VAL A 937 -36.53 38.52 23.50
N GLY A 938 -37.16 38.94 22.40
CA GLY A 938 -36.72 38.58 21.04
C GLY A 938 -35.30 39.10 20.77
N ILE A 939 -35.14 40.42 20.74
CA ILE A 939 -33.84 41.09 20.61
C ILE A 939 -33.63 42.05 21.79
N GLY A 940 -32.50 41.89 22.47
CA GLY A 940 -32.12 42.66 23.65
C GLY A 940 -30.76 43.34 23.49
N ALA A 941 -30.65 44.60 23.88
CA ALA A 941 -29.39 45.34 23.96
C ALA A 941 -29.37 46.25 25.19
N LEU A 942 -28.86 45.75 26.31
CA LEU A 942 -28.92 46.40 27.62
C LEU A 942 -27.55 46.93 28.04
N TYR A 943 -27.51 48.17 28.55
CA TYR A 943 -26.28 48.83 28.97
C TYR A 943 -25.23 48.89 27.85
N VAL A 944 -25.67 49.25 26.63
CA VAL A 944 -24.81 49.34 25.45
C VAL A 944 -24.44 50.80 25.16
N LEU A 945 -23.20 51.03 24.74
CA LEU A 945 -22.71 52.38 24.45
C LEU A 945 -23.37 52.95 23.19
N GLU A 946 -23.12 52.37 22.02
CA GLU A 946 -23.82 52.66 20.77
C GLU A 946 -24.46 51.39 20.20
N ALA A 947 -25.60 51.53 19.52
CA ALA A 947 -26.31 50.38 18.96
C ALA A 947 -26.91 50.66 17.58
N ARG A 948 -26.82 49.67 16.69
CA ARG A 948 -27.51 49.61 15.40
C ARG A 948 -28.29 48.31 15.31
N VAL A 949 -29.61 48.41 15.27
CA VAL A 949 -30.54 47.30 15.11
C VAL A 949 -31.30 47.50 13.81
N GLU A 950 -30.96 46.76 12.77
CA GLU A 950 -31.56 46.97 11.45
C GLU A 950 -31.94 45.71 10.66
N SER A 951 -33.01 45.83 9.86
CA SER A 951 -33.45 44.78 8.94
C SER A 951 -33.78 43.42 9.60
N ASN A 952 -34.03 43.39 10.92
CA ASN A 952 -34.34 42.16 11.64
C ASN A 952 -35.83 41.82 11.56
N LEU A 953 -36.13 40.52 11.63
CA LEU A 953 -37.48 39.97 11.76
C LEU A 953 -37.63 39.29 13.12
N VAL A 954 -38.55 39.77 13.95
CA VAL A 954 -39.00 39.07 15.16
C VAL A 954 -40.47 38.69 14.97
N SER A 955 -40.76 37.39 15.00
CA SER A 955 -42.10 36.87 14.72
C SER A 955 -42.41 35.57 15.45
N TYR A 956 -43.62 35.07 15.27
CA TYR A 956 -44.17 33.89 15.95
C TYR A 956 -45.11 33.16 14.99
N SER A 957 -45.09 31.82 15.00
CA SER A 957 -45.89 30.99 14.08
C SER A 957 -47.37 30.90 14.45
N ASP A 958 -47.71 30.96 15.74
CA ASP A 958 -49.09 30.90 16.22
C ASP A 958 -49.43 32.05 17.17
N LEU A 959 -49.65 33.23 16.58
CA LEU A 959 -49.99 34.46 17.32
C LEU A 959 -51.46 34.54 17.73
N LEU A 960 -52.37 33.72 17.22
CA LEU A 960 -53.82 33.95 17.38
C LEU A 960 -54.48 33.00 18.39
N THR A 961 -53.91 31.82 18.64
CA THR A 961 -54.53 30.82 19.54
C THR A 961 -53.95 30.83 20.96
N ARG A 962 -52.75 31.40 21.15
CA ARG A 962 -51.99 31.31 22.41
C ARG A 962 -52.47 32.29 23.49
N GLU A 963 -52.38 31.93 24.77
CA GLU A 963 -52.68 32.83 25.90
C GLU A 963 -51.58 33.91 26.06
N ARG A 964 -51.92 35.03 26.73
CA ARG A 964 -51.02 36.17 26.91
C ARG A 964 -49.88 35.81 27.86
N VAL A 965 -48.64 35.82 27.34
CA VAL A 965 -47.42 35.43 28.06
C VAL A 965 -46.75 36.69 28.62
N LEU A 966 -47.08 37.05 29.87
CA LEU A 966 -46.45 38.16 30.63
C LEU A 966 -46.07 39.40 29.79
N GLU A 967 -45.10 40.20 30.21
CA GLU A 967 -44.68 41.42 29.51
C GLU A 967 -43.53 41.15 28.53
N ASP A 968 -43.75 40.25 27.56
CA ASP A 968 -42.76 39.94 26.51
C ASP A 968 -42.38 41.17 25.68
N ARG A 969 -41.14 41.19 25.17
CA ARG A 969 -40.61 42.26 24.31
C ARG A 969 -40.06 41.68 23.01
N ALA A 970 -40.51 42.21 21.88
CA ALA A 970 -39.85 41.93 20.61
C ALA A 970 -38.49 42.64 20.54
N LEU A 971 -38.42 43.86 21.09
CA LEU A 971 -37.19 44.63 21.23
C LEU A 971 -37.12 45.28 22.62
N LEU A 972 -36.01 45.07 23.33
CA LEU A 972 -35.70 45.72 24.60
C LEU A 972 -34.31 46.33 24.57
N MET A 973 -34.19 47.64 24.76
CA MET A 973 -32.88 48.30 24.70
C MET A 973 -32.66 49.27 25.86
N GLN A 974 -31.40 49.49 26.23
CA GLN A 974 -30.99 50.52 27.19
C GLN A 974 -29.57 50.99 26.93
N GLY A 975 -29.38 52.31 26.81
CA GLY A 975 -28.05 52.89 26.66
C GLY A 975 -27.26 52.87 27.97
N LEU A 976 -25.93 52.78 27.88
CA LEU A 976 -25.04 52.64 29.02
C LEU A 976 -25.00 53.90 29.90
N MET A 977 -24.88 55.09 29.31
CA MET A 977 -24.73 56.32 30.07
C MET A 977 -25.00 57.59 29.25
N GLU A 978 -25.74 58.50 29.85
CA GLU A 978 -25.86 59.92 29.49
C GLU A 978 -25.49 60.77 30.72
N ILE A 979 -24.58 61.74 30.53
CA ILE A 979 -24.24 62.77 31.51
C ILE A 979 -24.78 64.10 31.01
N SER A 980 -25.76 64.67 31.70
CA SER A 980 -26.36 65.95 31.36
C SER A 980 -26.53 66.85 32.60
N PHE A 981 -26.24 68.15 32.45
CA PHE A 981 -26.35 69.13 33.53
C PHE A 981 -27.57 70.03 33.33
N PRO A 982 -28.30 70.40 34.40
CA PRO A 982 -29.37 71.38 34.29
C PRO A 982 -28.81 72.78 34.00
N PHE A 983 -29.35 73.47 32.99
CA PHE A 983 -29.03 74.85 32.65
C PHE A 983 -30.33 75.62 32.30
N GLY A 984 -30.88 76.32 33.30
CA GLY A 984 -32.22 76.91 33.21
C GLY A 984 -33.30 75.84 33.10
N ASP A 985 -34.26 76.01 32.18
CA ASP A 985 -35.33 75.05 31.90
C ASP A 985 -34.89 73.88 30.98
N ARG A 986 -33.63 73.86 30.53
CA ARG A 986 -33.08 72.86 29.62
C ARG A 986 -31.99 72.03 30.28
N ARG A 987 -31.76 70.82 29.78
CA ARG A 987 -30.61 69.99 30.14
C ARG A 987 -29.59 70.02 29.01
N VAL A 988 -28.33 70.30 29.34
CA VAL A 988 -27.23 70.27 28.38
C VAL A 988 -26.51 68.93 28.52
N VAL A 989 -26.52 68.13 27.45
CA VAL A 989 -25.81 66.84 27.39
C VAL A 989 -24.31 67.12 27.22
N PHE A 990 -23.50 66.58 28.13
CA PHE A 990 -22.04 66.62 28.06
C PHE A 990 -21.46 65.37 27.41
N LEU A 991 -22.02 64.21 27.75
CA LEU A 991 -21.64 62.91 27.19
C LEU A 991 -22.91 62.09 26.96
N GLY A 992 -23.00 61.46 25.81
CA GLY A 992 -24.15 60.69 25.39
C GLY A 992 -23.85 59.95 24.10
N TYR A 993 -24.61 58.89 23.85
CA TYR A 993 -24.43 58.00 22.71
C TYR A 993 -25.77 57.68 22.05
N ALA A 994 -25.73 57.33 20.78
CA ALA A 994 -26.92 57.14 19.97
C ALA A 994 -27.29 55.66 19.78
N CYS A 995 -28.56 55.40 19.57
CA CYS A 995 -29.03 54.15 18.98
C CYS A 995 -29.80 54.39 17.68
N GLN A 996 -29.68 53.46 16.74
CA GLN A 996 -30.43 53.40 15.51
C GLN A 996 -31.24 52.10 15.47
N VAL A 997 -32.54 52.22 15.28
CA VAL A 997 -33.48 51.11 15.08
C VAL A 997 -34.21 51.35 13.77
N ALA A 998 -33.80 50.63 12.72
CA ALA A 998 -34.21 50.92 11.35
C ALA A 998 -34.69 49.70 10.56
N ASN A 999 -35.75 49.82 9.78
CA ASN A 999 -36.20 48.78 8.83
C ASN A 999 -36.50 47.40 9.44
N ASN A 1000 -36.83 47.32 10.74
CA ASN A 1000 -37.14 46.06 11.40
C ASN A 1000 -38.63 45.72 11.32
N LYS A 1001 -38.95 44.43 11.46
CA LYS A 1001 -40.31 43.94 11.62
C LYS A 1001 -40.46 43.25 12.98
N PHE A 1002 -41.26 43.82 13.85
CA PHE A 1002 -41.52 43.32 15.20
C PHE A 1002 -42.98 42.88 15.34
N LEU A 1003 -43.20 41.58 15.51
CA LEU A 1003 -44.50 40.99 15.83
C LEU A 1003 -44.44 40.35 17.22
N GLY A 1004 -45.47 40.54 18.02
CA GLY A 1004 -45.59 39.83 19.30
C GLY A 1004 -46.85 40.21 20.07
N ARG A 1005 -47.06 39.55 21.21
CA ARG A 1005 -48.26 39.66 22.07
C ARG A 1005 -47.95 40.21 23.46
N GLY A 1006 -46.97 41.09 23.55
CA GLY A 1006 -46.62 41.77 24.80
C GLY A 1006 -47.85 42.29 25.53
N ALA A 1007 -47.80 42.31 26.85
CA ALA A 1007 -48.97 42.67 27.63
C ALA A 1007 -49.25 44.19 27.55
N ASP A 1008 -48.26 45.06 27.70
CA ASP A 1008 -48.41 46.51 27.60
C ASP A 1008 -47.62 47.09 26.43
N THR A 1009 -46.45 46.55 26.18
CA THR A 1009 -45.43 47.14 25.31
C THR A 1009 -44.75 46.03 24.52
N LEU A 1010 -44.49 46.30 23.24
CA LEU A 1010 -43.80 45.34 22.38
C LEU A 1010 -42.35 45.75 22.11
N VAL A 1011 -42.11 47.06 21.98
CA VAL A 1011 -40.79 47.66 21.78
C VAL A 1011 -40.53 48.67 22.89
N GLU A 1012 -39.46 48.47 23.65
CA GLU A 1012 -39.16 49.30 24.82
C GLU A 1012 -37.68 49.73 24.82
N ILE A 1013 -37.45 51.04 24.85
CA ILE A 1013 -36.15 51.62 25.19
C ILE A 1013 -36.25 52.16 26.63
N LEU A 1014 -35.45 51.60 27.53
CA LEU A 1014 -35.46 51.90 28.96
C LEU A 1014 -34.63 53.15 29.29
N SER A 1015 -34.93 53.74 30.44
CA SER A 1015 -34.12 54.78 31.07
C SER A 1015 -34.13 54.63 32.59
N THR A 1016 -32.95 54.57 33.20
CA THR A 1016 -32.79 54.55 34.66
C THR A 1016 -32.07 55.81 35.11
N ARG A 1017 -32.65 56.55 36.07
CA ARG A 1017 -32.02 57.72 36.66
C ARG A 1017 -31.13 57.28 37.82
N LEU A 1018 -29.84 57.61 37.77
CA LEU A 1018 -28.92 57.36 38.89
C LEU A 1018 -28.87 58.55 39.85
N ASN A 1019 -28.81 59.77 39.30
CA ASN A 1019 -28.88 61.01 40.08
C ASN A 1019 -29.38 62.17 39.20
N ASP A 1020 -29.15 63.41 39.63
CA ASP A 1020 -29.57 64.61 38.88
C ASP A 1020 -28.78 64.85 37.61
N MET A 1021 -27.58 64.27 37.46
CA MET A 1021 -26.68 64.46 36.32
C MET A 1021 -26.54 63.23 35.42
N ILE A 1022 -26.69 62.02 35.97
CA ILE A 1022 -26.39 60.76 35.29
C ILE A 1022 -27.67 59.93 35.10
N ARG A 1023 -27.89 59.50 33.86
CA ARG A 1023 -28.95 58.55 33.46
C ARG A 1023 -28.33 57.40 32.67
N VAL A 1024 -28.86 56.20 32.86
CA VAL A 1024 -28.53 55.01 32.07
C VAL A 1024 -29.60 54.89 30.99
N ARG A 1025 -29.34 55.51 29.84
CA ARG A 1025 -30.19 55.58 28.64
C ARG A 1025 -29.37 56.02 27.43
N PHE A 1026 -29.94 55.97 26.23
CA PHE A 1026 -29.35 56.61 25.04
C PHE A 1026 -29.60 58.11 25.04
N GLU A 1027 -28.67 58.90 24.49
CA GLU A 1027 -28.88 60.33 24.26
C GLU A 1027 -29.84 60.54 23.08
N ARG A 1028 -29.54 59.90 21.94
CA ARG A 1028 -30.29 60.06 20.69
C ARG A 1028 -30.87 58.74 20.24
N VAL A 1029 -32.15 58.77 19.90
CA VAL A 1029 -32.87 57.60 19.40
C VAL A 1029 -33.32 57.85 17.97
N LEU A 1030 -32.74 57.15 17.01
CA LEU A 1030 -33.23 57.10 15.63
C LEU A 1030 -34.14 55.88 15.47
N PHE A 1031 -35.42 56.10 15.19
CA PHE A 1031 -36.41 55.04 15.09
C PHE A 1031 -37.19 55.17 13.79
N ASN A 1032 -36.76 54.47 12.74
CA ASN A 1032 -37.26 54.73 11.39
C ASN A 1032 -37.63 53.47 10.60
N ASN A 1033 -38.68 53.58 9.78
CA ASN A 1033 -39.08 52.56 8.81
C ASN A 1033 -39.37 51.18 9.42
N ASN A 1034 -39.74 51.11 10.70
CA ASN A 1034 -40.06 49.85 11.36
C ASN A 1034 -41.54 49.49 11.18
N PHE A 1035 -41.83 48.20 11.03
CA PHE A 1035 -43.17 47.63 11.03
C PHE A 1035 -43.43 46.90 12.34
N ILE A 1036 -44.41 47.35 13.11
CA ILE A 1036 -44.71 46.84 14.44
C ILE A 1036 -46.16 46.39 14.46
N GLU A 1037 -46.37 45.10 14.70
CA GLU A 1037 -47.70 44.52 14.82
C GLU A 1037 -47.85 43.86 16.19
N HIS A 1038 -48.55 44.59 17.06
CA HIS A 1038 -48.83 44.22 18.43
C HIS A 1038 -50.16 43.46 18.48
N VAL A 1039 -50.07 42.13 18.56
CA VAL A 1039 -51.20 41.22 18.37
C VAL A 1039 -51.81 40.84 19.71
N GLY A 1040 -53.12 41.08 19.85
CA GLY A 1040 -53.88 40.72 21.05
C GLY A 1040 -55.01 41.70 21.33
N ASN A 1041 -56.04 41.23 22.04
CA ASN A 1041 -57.10 42.06 22.61
C ASN A 1041 -56.95 42.01 24.13
N ASN A 1042 -56.27 43.02 24.70
CA ASN A 1042 -56.03 43.10 26.13
C ASN A 1042 -57.20 43.79 26.84
N ASP A 1043 -57.54 43.35 28.06
CA ASP A 1043 -58.52 44.06 28.89
C ASP A 1043 -57.98 45.42 29.35
N ASP A 1044 -58.85 46.45 29.39
CA ASP A 1044 -58.53 47.84 29.76
C ASP A 1044 -57.74 47.98 31.08
N ASN A 1045 -57.88 47.03 32.01
CA ASN A 1045 -57.24 47.07 33.34
C ASN A 1045 -55.76 46.66 33.37
N ILE A 1046 -55.19 46.15 32.27
CA ILE A 1046 -53.82 45.60 32.24
C ILE A 1046 -52.88 46.45 31.34
N ALA A 1047 -53.40 47.28 30.44
CA ALA A 1047 -52.60 47.96 29.42
C ALA A 1047 -52.36 49.45 29.75
N ASN A 1048 -51.42 49.74 30.66
CA ASN A 1048 -51.11 51.11 31.13
C ASN A 1048 -49.98 51.82 30.33
N GLY A 1049 -49.35 51.14 29.37
CA GLY A 1049 -48.19 51.64 28.62
C GLY A 1049 -48.53 52.11 27.20
N ALA A 1050 -47.62 51.86 26.25
CA ALA A 1050 -47.79 52.10 24.82
C ALA A 1050 -47.16 50.95 24.02
N THR A 1051 -47.59 50.73 22.79
CA THR A 1051 -47.00 49.68 21.93
C THR A 1051 -45.48 49.87 21.76
N VAL A 1052 -45.06 51.12 21.62
CA VAL A 1052 -43.65 51.53 21.56
C VAL A 1052 -43.38 52.55 22.65
N ILE A 1053 -42.46 52.24 23.56
CA ILE A 1053 -41.97 53.16 24.58
C ILE A 1053 -40.54 53.57 24.20
N LEU A 1054 -40.33 54.87 24.02
CA LEU A 1054 -39.01 55.41 23.71
C LEU A 1054 -38.52 56.28 24.87
N ASN A 1055 -37.27 56.07 25.30
CA ASN A 1055 -36.61 56.90 26.29
C ASN A 1055 -35.22 57.34 25.80
N GLY A 1056 -34.99 58.65 25.87
CA GLY A 1056 -33.73 59.28 25.47
C GLY A 1056 -33.74 60.78 25.77
N SER A 1057 -32.75 61.53 25.26
CA SER A 1057 -32.77 62.99 25.31
C SER A 1057 -33.45 63.58 24.08
N GLN A 1058 -33.20 63.02 22.90
CA GLN A 1058 -33.79 63.45 21.63
C GLN A 1058 -34.14 62.23 20.78
N ALA A 1059 -35.16 62.35 19.94
CA ALA A 1059 -35.58 61.30 19.03
C ALA A 1059 -35.81 61.82 17.61
N SER A 1060 -35.59 60.95 16.62
CA SER A 1060 -36.03 61.15 15.25
C SER A 1060 -36.84 59.94 14.83
N VAL A 1061 -38.15 60.11 14.69
CA VAL A 1061 -39.10 59.01 14.47
C VAL A 1061 -39.84 59.21 13.15
N MET A 1062 -39.55 58.37 12.15
CA MET A 1062 -40.11 58.56 10.80
C MET A 1062 -40.44 57.27 10.05
N GLY A 1063 -41.49 57.30 9.23
CA GLY A 1063 -41.80 56.20 8.30
C GLY A 1063 -42.21 54.88 8.96
N ASN A 1064 -42.57 54.86 10.25
CA ASN A 1064 -42.92 53.64 10.96
C ASN A 1064 -44.40 53.29 10.76
N HIS A 1065 -44.72 52.00 10.83
CA HIS A 1065 -46.07 51.46 10.77
C HIS A 1065 -46.37 50.71 12.06
N VAL A 1066 -47.29 51.22 12.89
CA VAL A 1066 -47.67 50.60 14.17
C VAL A 1066 -49.13 50.20 14.14
N LYS A 1067 -49.37 48.89 14.20
CA LYS A 1067 -50.69 48.29 14.27
C LYS A 1067 -50.83 47.57 15.61
N SER A 1068 -51.76 48.04 16.44
CA SER A 1068 -52.13 47.38 17.70
C SER A 1068 -53.48 46.70 17.56
N GLY A 1069 -53.65 45.47 18.04
CA GLY A 1069 -54.95 44.80 18.15
C GLY A 1069 -55.86 45.42 19.22
N THR A 1070 -55.27 46.07 20.22
CA THR A 1070 -55.95 46.71 21.35
C THR A 1070 -56.21 48.19 21.03
N PHE A 1071 -57.48 48.54 20.79
CA PHE A 1071 -57.89 49.82 20.20
C PHE A 1071 -57.51 51.06 21.03
N PHE A 1072 -57.43 50.93 22.36
CA PHE A 1072 -57.20 52.05 23.28
C PHE A 1072 -55.73 52.22 23.69
N LEU A 1073 -54.85 51.29 23.31
CA LEU A 1073 -53.43 51.37 23.66
C LEU A 1073 -52.73 52.44 22.80
N PRO A 1074 -52.05 53.43 23.40
CA PRO A 1074 -51.23 54.39 22.65
C PRO A 1074 -50.21 53.67 21.76
N SER A 1075 -49.95 54.21 20.57
CA SER A 1075 -48.96 53.65 19.65
C SER A 1075 -47.54 54.01 20.07
N PHE A 1076 -47.32 55.24 20.52
CA PHE A 1076 -46.02 55.73 20.98
C PHE A 1076 -46.16 56.48 22.30
N ASP A 1077 -45.24 56.20 23.22
CA ASP A 1077 -44.92 57.07 24.35
C ASP A 1077 -43.51 57.64 24.18
N PHE A 1078 -43.43 58.96 24.08
CA PHE A 1078 -42.18 59.70 23.92
C PHE A 1078 -41.44 59.99 25.23
N ASN A 1079 -42.09 59.79 26.39
CA ASN A 1079 -41.52 60.10 27.71
C ASN A 1079 -40.87 61.50 27.82
N GLY A 1080 -41.43 62.50 27.12
CA GLY A 1080 -40.93 63.87 27.11
C GLY A 1080 -39.70 64.11 26.23
N MET A 1081 -39.33 63.19 25.35
CA MET A 1081 -38.27 63.43 24.35
C MET A 1081 -38.68 64.47 23.31
N GLU A 1082 -37.73 65.35 22.95
CA GLU A 1082 -37.88 66.33 21.87
C GLU A 1082 -37.43 65.74 20.52
N GLY A 1083 -37.93 66.30 19.41
CA GLY A 1083 -37.52 65.93 18.04
C GLY A 1083 -38.67 65.54 17.10
N PRO A 1084 -38.37 65.29 15.82
CA PRO A 1084 -39.39 65.12 14.78
C PRO A 1084 -40.12 63.77 14.84
N PHE A 1085 -41.44 63.82 14.66
CA PHE A 1085 -42.32 62.66 14.43
C PHE A 1085 -43.12 62.85 13.12
N ILE A 1086 -42.63 62.26 12.01
CA ILE A 1086 -43.11 62.58 10.64
C ILE A 1086 -43.32 61.33 9.79
N GLY A 1087 -44.45 61.26 9.08
CA GLY A 1087 -44.69 60.24 8.06
C GLY A 1087 -44.92 58.84 8.64
N ASN A 1088 -45.39 58.74 9.88
CA ASN A 1088 -45.73 57.48 10.52
C ASN A 1088 -47.22 57.13 10.30
N VAL A 1089 -47.52 55.83 10.25
CA VAL A 1089 -48.88 55.28 10.22
C VAL A 1089 -49.13 54.56 11.54
N VAL A 1090 -50.07 55.06 12.32
CA VAL A 1090 -50.34 54.54 13.67
C VAL A 1090 -51.83 54.27 13.86
N ARG A 1091 -52.18 53.34 14.77
CA ARG A 1091 -53.58 53.07 15.11
C ARG A 1091 -54.06 53.82 16.36
N GLY A 1092 -53.19 53.92 17.37
CA GLY A 1092 -53.47 54.56 18.67
C GLY A 1092 -52.88 55.97 18.76
N SER A 1093 -53.15 56.66 19.88
CA SER A 1093 -52.63 58.00 20.15
C SER A 1093 -51.11 58.03 20.38
N ILE A 1094 -50.52 59.23 20.23
CA ILE A 1094 -49.16 59.53 20.67
C ILE A 1094 -49.24 60.33 21.97
N ILE A 1095 -48.52 59.89 23.00
CA ILE A 1095 -48.53 60.52 24.32
C ILE A 1095 -47.14 61.04 24.72
N ASN A 1096 -47.13 62.03 25.61
CA ASN A 1096 -45.91 62.63 26.19
C ASN A 1096 -44.89 63.17 25.18
N HIS A 1097 -45.33 63.67 24.02
CA HIS A 1097 -44.48 64.35 23.03
C HIS A 1097 -44.56 65.89 23.21
N PRO A 1098 -43.48 66.59 23.62
CA PRO A 1098 -43.51 68.03 23.91
C PRO A 1098 -43.75 68.92 22.68
N GLU A 1099 -43.20 68.53 21.52
CA GLU A 1099 -43.18 69.34 20.30
C GLU A 1099 -44.10 68.81 19.18
N PHE A 1100 -45.19 68.12 19.52
CA PHE A 1100 -46.00 67.43 18.49
C PHE A 1100 -46.67 68.45 17.54
N PRO A 1101 -46.45 68.36 16.21
CA PRO A 1101 -47.05 69.31 15.28
C PRO A 1101 -48.56 69.13 15.18
N ALA A 1102 -49.32 70.19 15.48
CA ALA A 1102 -50.79 70.19 15.47
C ALA A 1102 -51.35 70.81 14.17
N PRO A 1103 -52.43 70.26 13.57
CA PRO A 1103 -53.15 69.06 14.00
C PRO A 1103 -52.42 67.77 13.56
N GLU A 1104 -52.55 66.73 14.39
CA GLU A 1104 -51.84 65.45 14.22
C GLU A 1104 -52.10 64.76 12.87
N SER A 1105 -53.34 64.85 12.39
CA SER A 1105 -53.78 64.30 11.10
C SER A 1105 -53.10 64.92 9.88
N GLY A 1106 -52.39 66.05 10.02
CA GLY A 1106 -51.68 66.71 8.92
C GLY A 1106 -50.30 66.14 8.62
N PHE A 1107 -49.71 65.40 9.56
CA PHE A 1107 -48.33 64.88 9.46
C PHE A 1107 -48.25 63.36 9.56
N ASN A 1108 -49.24 62.73 10.19
CA ASN A 1108 -49.31 61.30 10.40
C ASN A 1108 -50.75 60.81 10.14
N THR A 1109 -50.89 59.61 9.60
CA THR A 1109 -52.21 59.01 9.35
C THR A 1109 -52.57 58.07 10.49
N GLN A 1110 -53.72 58.34 11.14
CA GLN A 1110 -54.39 57.39 12.01
C GLN A 1110 -55.24 56.44 11.14
N ALA A 1111 -54.94 55.15 11.15
CA ALA A 1111 -55.60 54.13 10.32
C ALA A 1111 -56.44 53.16 11.15
#